data_AF-A0A091NPH4-F1
#
_entry.id   AF-A0A091NPH4-F1
#
_cell.length_a   1.000
_cell.length_b   1.000
_cell.length_c   1.000
_cell.angle_alpha   90.00
_cell.angle_beta   90.00
_cell.angle_gamma   90.00
#
_symmetry.space_group_name_H-M   'P 1'
#
loop_
_entity.id
_entity.type
_entity.pdbx_description
1 polymer ?
#
loop_
_entity_poly.entity_id
_entity_poly.type
_entity_poly.pdbx_seq_one_letter_code
_entity_poly.pdbx_strand_id
1 'polypeptide(L)'
;VLEFELRKAKETIQALRANLTQAAENEVPLQERKNYKSSPEIQEPIRPLEKRALNFLVNEFLLKNSYKLTSITFSDENHDQDFELWDDVGLNIPKPPDLLQLYRDFGNHHVTARDVVDVSVGVEDDELEATTPILGNVPVFETTPQSIEQCLIVQKLEDQISVLNSEKWSLMEQIQRLESEIDFLKNDNFAVSTVYGVAPHPLKQVPLTVSEDNARYLDIKSSENDNKHGNTEQTSLSLSAEVDSRTSKDDTLNYVPCKETEKLSSCATSTKATVHFDKPNRKLSPAFHQALLSFCRMSADSRLGSEVSRIADSEKSVMLMLGRCLPHIVPNVLLAKREELIPLILCTACLHPEPKERDQLLHILFNLIKRPDDEQRQMILMGCVAFARHVGPTRVEAELLPQCWEQINHKYPERRLLVAESCGALAPYLPKEIRSSLVLSMLQQMLMEDKADLVREAVIKSLGIIMGYIDDPDKYQQGFELLLSALGDPSERVVSATHQVFLPAYAAWTTELGNLQFHLIPTLLNKIEKLLREGEHGLDEHKLHMYLSALQSLIPSLFALVLQNAPFTSKAKLQGEVPQIEVTRFPRPVSPLQDVAIIIGSREQLAVLLQLYDYQLEHEGTTGWETLLWVVNQLLPQLIEIVGKINVASTACVHEFSRFFWRLCRTFGKIFTNTKVKPQFQEILRLSEENIDSTAGNGVLTKATVPIYATGVLTCYIQEEDRKLLVEFLEDVMTMLSLSHAPLDSLKASFVELGANPAYHELLLTVLWYGVVHTSALVRCTAARMFELLVKGVHETLVAQRVVPALITLSSDPEISVRIATIPAFGTIMETVTQREVRHLVKMQLASFLEDPQYQDQHSLHTEIIKTFGRVGPNAEPRFRDEFVIPHLHKLALVNNQQSVDSKRLDIATHLFEAYSALSCCFISEDLMVNHFLPGLKCLRIDMEHLSPEHEVILSSMIKECEQKVENKTVQEPQG
;
A
#
# COMPACT_ATOMS: atom_id res chain seq x y z
N VAL A 1 -52.06 -13.54 -28.85
CA VAL A 1 -52.30 -13.53 -27.39
C VAL A 1 -51.36 -14.52 -26.73
N LEU A 2 -51.67 -15.83 -26.72
CA LEU A 2 -50.79 -16.90 -26.18
C LEU A 2 -49.29 -16.74 -26.49
N GLU A 3 -48.88 -16.53 -27.74
CA GLU A 3 -47.44 -16.37 -28.08
C GLU A 3 -46.78 -15.12 -27.45
N PHE A 4 -47.55 -14.03 -27.29
CA PHE A 4 -47.09 -12.81 -26.61
C PHE A 4 -47.01 -13.01 -25.09
N GLU A 5 -47.97 -13.73 -24.51
CA GLU A 5 -47.94 -14.12 -23.10
C GLU A 5 -46.78 -15.09 -22.82
N LEU A 6 -46.45 -15.98 -23.76
CA LEU A 6 -45.34 -16.93 -23.65
C LEU A 6 -43.98 -16.24 -23.81
N ARG A 7 -43.84 -15.24 -24.71
CA ARG A 7 -42.68 -14.32 -24.71
C ARG A 7 -42.56 -13.57 -23.38
N LYS A 8 -43.63 -12.93 -22.93
CA LYS A 8 -43.63 -12.14 -21.69
C LYS A 8 -43.36 -13.00 -20.45
N ALA A 9 -43.82 -14.26 -20.43
CA ALA A 9 -43.48 -15.23 -19.40
C ALA A 9 -42.00 -15.60 -19.42
N LYS A 10 -41.40 -15.83 -20.60
CA LYS A 10 -39.94 -16.03 -20.74
C LYS A 10 -39.16 -14.81 -20.24
N GLU A 11 -39.51 -13.60 -20.68
CA GLU A 11 -38.89 -12.34 -20.23
C GLU A 11 -39.00 -12.17 -18.69
N THR A 12 -40.16 -12.51 -18.11
CA THR A 12 -40.36 -12.43 -16.65
C THR A 12 -39.53 -13.47 -15.89
N ILE A 13 -39.42 -14.70 -16.41
CA ILE A 13 -38.57 -15.76 -15.84
C ILE A 13 -37.08 -15.38 -15.95
N GLN A 14 -36.67 -14.78 -17.07
CA GLN A 14 -35.29 -14.33 -17.29
C GLN A 14 -34.93 -13.16 -16.37
N ALA A 15 -35.85 -12.22 -16.15
CA ALA A 15 -35.70 -11.15 -15.16
C ALA A 15 -35.69 -11.67 -13.70
N LEU A 16 -36.47 -12.70 -13.37
CA LEU A 16 -36.43 -13.33 -12.05
C LEU A 16 -35.11 -14.09 -11.81
N ARG A 17 -34.59 -14.80 -12.82
CA ARG A 17 -33.25 -15.43 -12.76
C ARG A 17 -32.15 -14.39 -12.55
N ALA A 18 -32.19 -13.27 -13.29
CA ALA A 18 -31.24 -12.18 -13.13
C ALA A 18 -31.15 -11.65 -11.69
N ASN A 19 -32.29 -11.42 -11.05
CA ASN A 19 -32.35 -10.98 -9.65
C ASN A 19 -31.91 -12.08 -8.67
N LEU A 20 -32.13 -13.36 -8.97
CA LEU A 20 -31.66 -14.46 -8.11
C LEU A 20 -30.12 -14.56 -8.10
N THR A 21 -29.48 -14.47 -9.27
CA THR A 21 -28.00 -14.49 -9.37
C THR A 21 -27.41 -13.32 -8.58
N GLN A 22 -27.95 -12.11 -8.74
CA GLN A 22 -27.48 -10.92 -8.04
C GLN A 22 -27.78 -10.95 -6.52
N ALA A 23 -28.81 -11.67 -6.07
CA ALA A 23 -29.06 -11.90 -4.65
C ALA A 23 -28.04 -12.88 -4.03
N ALA A 24 -27.66 -13.94 -4.75
CA ALA A 24 -26.72 -14.96 -4.28
C ALA A 24 -25.29 -14.41 -4.04
N GLU A 25 -24.92 -13.30 -4.66
CA GLU A 25 -23.61 -12.63 -4.47
C GLU A 25 -23.51 -11.82 -3.16
N ASN A 26 -24.63 -11.58 -2.46
CA ASN A 26 -24.67 -10.62 -1.32
C ASN A 26 -24.58 -11.25 0.08
N GLU A 27 -24.45 -12.58 0.23
CA GLU A 27 -24.41 -13.27 1.54
C GLU A 27 -23.05 -13.95 1.88
N VAL A 28 -21.92 -13.40 1.44
CA VAL A 28 -20.58 -13.69 2.03
C VAL A 28 -19.80 -12.38 2.23
N PRO A 29 -19.14 -12.14 3.39
CA PRO A 29 -18.46 -10.86 3.64
C PRO A 29 -17.28 -10.57 2.71
N LEU A 30 -17.22 -9.32 2.22
CA LEU A 30 -16.08 -8.79 1.45
C LEU A 30 -14.84 -8.65 2.34
N GLN A 31 -13.88 -9.56 2.18
CA GLN A 31 -12.50 -9.40 2.67
C GLN A 31 -11.50 -9.20 1.52
N GLU A 32 -10.40 -8.55 1.88
CA GLU A 32 -9.40 -7.94 1.00
C GLU A 32 -8.61 -8.91 0.10
N ARG A 33 -8.30 -8.43 -1.12
CA ARG A 33 -7.09 -8.70 -1.93
C ARG A 33 -6.88 -7.45 -2.78
N LYS A 34 -5.82 -6.61 -2.68
CA LYS A 34 -4.36 -6.80 -2.49
C LYS A 34 -3.75 -7.63 -3.63
N ASN A 35 -3.02 -6.94 -4.52
CA ASN A 35 -2.39 -7.50 -5.72
C ASN A 35 -1.23 -8.47 -5.37
N TYR A 36 -1.43 -9.75 -5.61
CA TYR A 36 -0.36 -10.75 -5.66
C TYR A 36 -0.13 -11.19 -7.11
N LYS A 37 1.10 -11.06 -7.60
CA LYS A 37 1.58 -11.91 -8.70
C LYS A 37 2.04 -13.23 -8.06
N SER A 38 1.56 -14.35 -8.59
CA SER A 38 1.58 -15.65 -7.93
C SER A 38 2.91 -16.40 -8.09
N SER A 39 3.32 -17.08 -7.01
CA SER A 39 4.17 -18.27 -7.09
C SER A 39 3.31 -19.49 -7.51
N PRO A 40 3.88 -20.57 -8.08
CA PRO A 40 3.08 -21.58 -8.78
C PRO A 40 2.20 -22.51 -7.92
N GLU A 41 2.31 -22.47 -6.59
CA GLU A 41 1.90 -23.58 -5.71
C GLU A 41 0.68 -23.27 -4.81
N ILE A 42 -0.09 -22.22 -5.11
CA ILE A 42 -1.37 -21.93 -4.44
C ILE A 42 -2.45 -21.71 -5.51
N GLN A 43 -3.25 -22.75 -5.77
CA GLN A 43 -4.47 -22.61 -6.58
C GLN A 43 -5.59 -22.00 -5.71
N GLU A 44 -6.17 -20.88 -6.16
CA GLU A 44 -7.46 -20.42 -5.61
C GLU A 44 -8.56 -21.42 -5.98
N PRO A 45 -9.56 -21.68 -5.11
CA PRO A 45 -10.68 -22.54 -5.44
C PRO A 45 -11.54 -21.90 -6.55
N ILE A 46 -11.83 -22.67 -7.60
CA ILE A 46 -12.58 -22.22 -8.78
C ILE A 46 -13.95 -21.67 -8.36
N ARG A 47 -14.25 -20.43 -8.76
CA ARG A 47 -15.51 -19.75 -8.43
C ARG A 47 -16.67 -20.34 -9.23
N PRO A 48 -17.94 -20.26 -8.75
CA PRO A 48 -19.08 -20.83 -9.49
C PRO A 48 -19.25 -20.32 -10.92
N LEU A 49 -19.00 -19.02 -11.16
CA LEU A 49 -19.02 -18.41 -12.49
C LEU A 49 -17.89 -18.93 -13.39
N GLU A 50 -16.68 -19.10 -12.83
CA GLU A 50 -15.53 -19.67 -13.54
C GLU A 50 -15.79 -21.15 -13.90
N LYS A 51 -16.37 -21.93 -12.98
CA LYS A 51 -16.79 -23.32 -13.26
C LYS A 51 -17.79 -23.34 -14.41
N ARG A 52 -18.81 -22.48 -14.42
CA ARG A 52 -19.80 -22.42 -15.52
C ARG A 52 -19.18 -22.01 -16.86
N ALA A 53 -18.29 -21.02 -16.86
CA ALA A 53 -17.58 -20.60 -18.06
C ALA A 53 -16.72 -21.75 -18.64
N LEU A 54 -15.95 -22.43 -17.78
CA LEU A 54 -15.12 -23.57 -18.16
C LEU A 54 -15.97 -24.75 -18.65
N ASN A 55 -17.04 -25.11 -17.93
CA ASN A 55 -18.02 -26.12 -18.34
C ASN A 55 -18.54 -25.84 -19.76
N PHE A 56 -18.98 -24.61 -20.03
CA PHE A 56 -19.51 -24.23 -21.35
C PHE A 56 -18.46 -24.41 -22.45
N LEU A 57 -17.25 -23.89 -22.24
CA LEU A 57 -16.15 -23.96 -23.22
C LEU A 57 -15.65 -25.39 -23.45
N VAL A 58 -15.64 -26.23 -22.42
CA VAL A 58 -15.32 -27.67 -22.53
C VAL A 58 -16.38 -28.40 -23.35
N ASN A 59 -17.67 -28.14 -23.11
CA ASN A 59 -18.75 -28.79 -23.87
C ASN A 59 -18.74 -28.35 -25.35
N GLU A 60 -18.55 -27.06 -25.61
CA GLU A 60 -18.38 -26.52 -26.96
C GLU A 60 -17.16 -27.14 -27.68
N PHE A 61 -16.03 -27.30 -26.98
CA PHE A 61 -14.85 -27.97 -27.51
C PHE A 61 -15.12 -29.44 -27.86
N LEU A 62 -15.82 -30.18 -26.98
CA LEU A 62 -16.22 -31.57 -27.24
C LEU A 62 -17.15 -31.69 -28.45
N LEU A 63 -18.11 -30.77 -28.60
CA LEU A 63 -19.02 -30.72 -29.76
C LEU A 63 -18.27 -30.41 -31.07
N LYS A 64 -17.42 -29.35 -31.07
CA LYS A 64 -16.61 -28.95 -32.23
C LYS A 64 -15.68 -30.09 -32.71
N ASN A 65 -15.06 -30.81 -31.77
CA ASN A 65 -14.16 -31.93 -32.08
C ASN A 65 -14.89 -33.27 -32.25
N SER A 66 -16.22 -33.26 -32.45
CA SER A 66 -17.06 -34.45 -32.71
C SER A 66 -17.13 -35.50 -31.61
N TYR A 67 -16.71 -35.20 -30.38
CA TYR A 67 -16.88 -36.04 -29.18
C TYR A 67 -18.33 -35.99 -28.64
N LYS A 68 -19.31 -36.19 -29.52
CA LYS A 68 -20.74 -35.93 -29.27
C LYS A 68 -21.31 -36.75 -28.10
N LEU A 69 -20.93 -38.01 -27.97
CA LEU A 69 -21.38 -38.85 -26.85
C LEU A 69 -20.84 -38.32 -25.51
N THR A 70 -19.56 -37.97 -25.47
CA THR A 70 -18.91 -37.37 -24.28
C THR A 70 -19.52 -36.02 -23.92
N SER A 71 -19.85 -35.18 -24.90
CA SER A 71 -20.56 -33.92 -24.70
C SER A 71 -21.96 -34.12 -24.09
N ILE A 72 -22.72 -35.09 -24.60
CA ILE A 72 -24.05 -35.43 -24.03
C ILE A 72 -23.89 -35.89 -22.58
N THR A 73 -23.01 -36.86 -22.30
CA THR A 73 -22.77 -37.33 -20.93
C THR A 73 -22.25 -36.22 -20.00
N PHE A 74 -21.38 -35.33 -20.47
CA PHE A 74 -20.90 -34.18 -19.69
C PHE A 74 -22.00 -33.15 -19.39
N SER A 75 -22.93 -32.95 -20.33
CA SER A 75 -24.10 -32.10 -20.15
C SER A 75 -25.10 -32.74 -19.17
N ASP A 76 -25.31 -34.06 -19.26
CA ASP A 76 -26.10 -34.83 -18.31
C ASP A 76 -25.47 -34.83 -16.90
N GLU A 77 -24.14 -34.86 -16.77
CA GLU A 77 -23.46 -34.77 -15.46
C GLU A 77 -23.53 -33.36 -14.83
N ASN A 78 -23.96 -32.33 -15.57
CA ASN A 78 -24.06 -30.95 -15.11
C ASN A 78 -25.48 -30.37 -15.37
N HIS A 79 -26.52 -31.07 -14.90
CA HIS A 79 -27.94 -30.67 -15.01
C HIS A 79 -28.29 -29.24 -14.53
N ASP A 80 -27.41 -28.56 -13.79
CA ASP A 80 -27.64 -27.23 -13.19
C ASP A 80 -27.26 -26.04 -14.11
N GLN A 81 -26.85 -26.32 -15.36
CA GLN A 81 -26.42 -25.32 -16.35
C GLN A 81 -27.04 -25.56 -17.74
N ASP A 82 -27.43 -24.48 -18.42
CA ASP A 82 -27.81 -24.52 -19.84
C ASP A 82 -26.57 -24.37 -20.74
N PHE A 83 -26.31 -25.37 -21.58
CA PHE A 83 -25.14 -25.42 -22.46
C PHE A 83 -25.38 -24.87 -23.87
N GLU A 84 -26.63 -24.58 -24.25
CA GLU A 84 -26.96 -23.97 -25.55
C GLU A 84 -26.89 -22.43 -25.50
N LEU A 85 -26.90 -21.84 -24.29
CA LEU A 85 -26.98 -20.40 -24.07
C LEU A 85 -25.87 -19.89 -23.14
N TRP A 86 -24.92 -19.14 -23.69
CA TRP A 86 -23.82 -18.52 -22.92
C TRP A 86 -24.31 -17.64 -21.76
N ASP A 87 -25.47 -16.99 -21.90
CA ASP A 87 -26.06 -16.09 -20.90
C ASP A 87 -26.34 -16.77 -19.53
N ASP A 88 -26.38 -18.11 -19.46
CA ASP A 88 -26.55 -18.89 -18.22
C ASP A 88 -25.26 -18.93 -17.36
N VAL A 89 -24.10 -18.62 -17.98
CA VAL A 89 -22.81 -18.46 -17.28
C VAL A 89 -22.81 -17.20 -16.43
N GLY A 90 -23.37 -16.08 -16.92
CA GLY A 90 -23.48 -14.83 -16.18
C GLY A 90 -23.81 -13.62 -17.07
N LEU A 91 -24.59 -12.69 -16.52
CA LEU A 91 -25.06 -11.51 -17.26
C LEU A 91 -23.92 -10.52 -17.54
N ASN A 92 -23.92 -9.95 -18.74
CA ASN A 92 -22.92 -8.99 -19.24
C ASN A 92 -21.47 -9.51 -19.29
N ILE A 93 -21.23 -10.81 -19.12
CA ILE A 93 -19.91 -11.41 -19.34
C ILE A 93 -19.74 -11.67 -20.85
N PRO A 94 -18.82 -11.00 -21.56
CA PRO A 94 -18.56 -11.31 -22.97
C PRO A 94 -18.00 -12.72 -23.09
N LYS A 95 -18.49 -13.50 -24.08
CA LYS A 95 -17.98 -14.84 -24.32
C LYS A 95 -16.50 -14.78 -24.71
N PRO A 96 -15.60 -15.50 -24.01
CA PRO A 96 -14.19 -15.55 -24.36
C PRO A 96 -13.95 -16.36 -25.64
N PRO A 97 -12.73 -16.32 -26.21
CA PRO A 97 -12.30 -17.26 -27.26
C PRO A 97 -12.50 -18.72 -26.83
N ASP A 98 -12.60 -19.63 -27.80
CA ASP A 98 -12.77 -21.05 -27.47
C ASP A 98 -11.52 -21.67 -26.84
N LEU A 99 -11.70 -22.85 -26.22
CA LEU A 99 -10.68 -23.49 -25.39
C LEU A 99 -9.36 -23.79 -26.16
N LEU A 100 -9.44 -24.01 -27.48
CA LEU A 100 -8.26 -24.24 -28.31
C LEU A 100 -7.51 -22.92 -28.56
N GLN A 101 -8.24 -21.83 -28.81
CA GLN A 101 -7.65 -20.51 -28.99
C GLN A 101 -7.03 -19.99 -27.69
N LEU A 102 -7.72 -20.14 -26.54
CA LEU A 102 -7.18 -19.81 -25.21
C LEU A 102 -5.88 -20.55 -24.90
N TYR A 103 -5.78 -21.84 -25.26
CA TYR A 103 -4.55 -22.62 -25.09
C TYR A 103 -3.40 -22.12 -25.97
N ARG A 104 -3.69 -21.71 -27.22
CA ARG A 104 -2.69 -21.16 -28.16
C ARG A 104 -2.19 -19.77 -27.72
N ASP A 105 -3.09 -18.90 -27.29
CA ASP A 105 -2.78 -17.52 -26.95
C ASP A 105 -2.13 -17.36 -25.56
N PHE A 106 -2.17 -18.40 -24.73
CA PHE A 106 -1.52 -18.43 -23.41
C PHE A 106 -0.02 -18.10 -23.46
N GLY A 107 0.68 -18.49 -24.54
CA GLY A 107 2.09 -18.15 -24.75
C GLY A 107 2.35 -16.71 -25.22
N ASN A 108 1.33 -16.03 -25.77
CA ASN A 108 1.45 -14.72 -26.41
C ASN A 108 1.05 -13.54 -25.49
N HIS A 109 0.61 -13.81 -24.25
CA HIS A 109 0.17 -12.78 -23.30
C HIS A 109 1.32 -11.96 -22.70
N HIS A 110 1.93 -11.10 -23.52
CA HIS A 110 2.56 -9.88 -23.00
C HIS A 110 1.48 -9.03 -22.31
N VAL A 111 1.74 -8.60 -21.07
CA VAL A 111 0.86 -7.67 -20.35
C VAL A 111 1.05 -6.27 -20.94
N THR A 112 0.35 -5.98 -22.03
CA THR A 112 0.30 -4.65 -22.62
C THR A 112 -0.39 -3.69 -21.67
N ALA A 113 0.37 -2.75 -21.09
CA ALA A 113 -0.22 -1.55 -20.51
C ALA A 113 -1.02 -0.81 -21.60
N ARG A 114 -2.18 -0.26 -21.24
CA ARG A 114 -3.00 0.54 -22.16
C ARG A 114 -2.40 1.94 -22.32
N ASP A 115 -1.54 2.11 -23.31
CA ASP A 115 -1.54 3.34 -24.10
C ASP A 115 -2.54 3.21 -25.26
N VAL A 116 -3.01 4.34 -25.80
CA VAL A 116 -4.11 4.43 -26.78
C VAL A 116 -3.71 5.43 -27.89
N VAL A 117 -4.29 5.30 -29.09
CA VAL A 117 -4.12 6.16 -30.30
C VAL A 117 -2.86 5.81 -31.12
N ASP A 118 -2.90 5.48 -32.42
CA ASP A 118 -4.04 5.30 -33.35
C ASP A 118 -3.81 4.28 -34.50
N VAL A 119 -4.91 3.98 -35.20
CA VAL A 119 -5.14 3.26 -36.47
C VAL A 119 -3.99 3.21 -37.50
N SER A 120 -3.73 2.02 -38.07
CA SER A 120 -3.76 1.81 -39.55
C SER A 120 -3.87 0.34 -40.00
N VAL A 121 -4.56 0.16 -41.13
CA VAL A 121 -5.19 -1.07 -41.69
C VAL A 121 -4.23 -2.08 -42.36
N GLY A 122 -4.50 -3.39 -42.18
CA GLY A 122 -4.13 -4.53 -43.05
C GLY A 122 -4.97 -5.75 -42.58
N VAL A 123 -5.86 -6.38 -43.35
CA VAL A 123 -5.77 -7.12 -44.64
C VAL A 123 -5.08 -8.49 -44.49
N GLU A 124 -5.68 -9.51 -45.11
CA GLU A 124 -5.63 -10.94 -44.74
C GLU A 124 -4.58 -11.78 -45.51
N ASP A 125 -4.73 -13.12 -45.46
CA ASP A 125 -4.00 -14.21 -46.15
C ASP A 125 -2.63 -14.61 -45.51
N ASP A 126 -2.41 -15.85 -45.01
CA ASP A 126 -2.39 -17.22 -45.64
C ASP A 126 -1.09 -17.49 -46.46
N GLU A 127 -0.49 -18.70 -46.52
CA GLU A 127 -0.77 -20.04 -45.94
C GLU A 127 0.52 -20.93 -45.96
N LEU A 128 0.48 -22.15 -45.40
CA LEU A 128 1.17 -23.41 -45.83
C LEU A 128 2.73 -23.47 -45.99
N GLU A 129 3.44 -24.34 -45.24
CA GLU A 129 3.94 -25.70 -45.62
C GLU A 129 5.17 -25.76 -46.58
N ALA A 130 6.08 -26.78 -46.59
CA ALA A 130 6.39 -27.91 -45.71
C ALA A 130 7.74 -28.59 -46.12
N THR A 131 8.02 -29.79 -45.55
CA THR A 131 8.92 -30.89 -46.00
C THR A 131 10.36 -30.97 -45.47
N THR A 132 10.76 -32.21 -45.17
CA THR A 132 12.12 -32.72 -44.86
C THR A 132 12.45 -33.87 -45.83
N PRO A 133 13.72 -34.32 -46.03
CA PRO A 133 14.17 -35.53 -45.29
C PRO A 133 15.70 -35.83 -45.14
N ILE A 134 16.05 -36.60 -44.09
CA ILE A 134 16.99 -37.78 -44.05
C ILE A 134 18.55 -37.63 -43.96
N LEU A 135 19.05 -37.90 -42.73
CA LEU A 135 20.19 -38.76 -42.27
C LEU A 135 21.69 -38.52 -42.56
N GLY A 136 22.47 -38.49 -41.46
CA GLY A 136 23.91 -38.82 -41.36
C GLY A 136 24.40 -38.83 -39.88
N ASN A 137 25.09 -39.89 -39.42
CA ASN A 137 25.39 -40.13 -37.99
C ASN A 137 26.79 -39.66 -37.53
N VAL A 138 26.91 -39.04 -36.33
CA VAL A 138 27.73 -39.48 -35.16
C VAL A 138 27.24 -38.75 -33.85
N PRO A 139 27.76 -38.96 -32.61
CA PRO A 139 26.89 -38.96 -31.43
C PRO A 139 26.98 -37.77 -30.45
N VAL A 140 25.83 -37.48 -29.83
CA VAL A 140 25.57 -36.96 -28.46
C VAL A 140 26.70 -36.20 -27.74
N PHE A 141 26.52 -34.88 -27.66
CA PHE A 141 26.50 -34.16 -26.38
C PHE A 141 25.15 -33.47 -26.26
N GLU A 142 24.51 -33.50 -25.10
CA GLU A 142 23.19 -32.90 -24.90
C GLU A 142 23.33 -31.40 -24.58
N THR A 143 23.03 -30.55 -25.57
CA THR A 143 22.68 -29.14 -25.35
C THR A 143 21.20 -28.93 -25.66
N THR A 144 20.49 -28.21 -24.78
CA THR A 144 19.05 -28.02 -24.91
C THR A 144 18.71 -27.06 -26.06
N PRO A 145 17.61 -27.29 -26.82
CA PRO A 145 17.27 -26.49 -27.99
C PRO A 145 17.03 -25.00 -27.68
N GLN A 146 16.63 -24.69 -26.45
CA GLN A 146 16.47 -23.32 -25.94
C GLN A 146 17.74 -22.45 -26.09
N SER A 147 18.93 -23.06 -26.07
CA SER A 147 20.21 -22.33 -26.15
C SER A 147 20.45 -21.65 -27.51
N ILE A 148 20.02 -22.28 -28.61
CA ILE A 148 20.19 -21.75 -29.97
C ILE A 148 19.17 -20.63 -30.22
N GLU A 149 17.94 -20.82 -29.76
CA GLU A 149 16.87 -19.82 -29.88
C GLU A 149 17.17 -18.55 -29.08
N GLN A 150 17.69 -18.69 -27.85
CA GLN A 150 18.22 -17.56 -27.08
C GLN A 150 19.38 -16.84 -27.79
N CYS A 151 20.30 -17.57 -28.42
CA CYS A 151 21.43 -16.96 -29.13
C CYS A 151 20.95 -16.13 -30.34
N LEU A 152 19.97 -16.62 -31.11
CA LEU A 152 19.35 -15.89 -32.21
C LEU A 152 18.56 -14.66 -31.73
N ILE A 153 17.87 -14.75 -30.59
CA ILE A 153 17.16 -13.61 -29.98
C ILE A 153 18.15 -12.53 -29.51
N VAL A 154 19.24 -12.92 -28.84
CA VAL A 154 20.30 -11.99 -28.41
C VAL A 154 20.91 -11.27 -29.62
N GLN A 155 21.30 -12.00 -30.67
CA GLN A 155 21.88 -11.40 -31.87
C GLN A 155 20.91 -10.40 -32.55
N LYS A 156 19.62 -10.73 -32.61
CA LYS A 156 18.59 -9.83 -33.16
C LYS A 156 18.35 -8.58 -32.31
N LEU A 157 18.54 -8.67 -30.99
CA LEU A 157 18.50 -7.53 -30.07
C LEU A 157 19.77 -6.66 -30.20
N GLU A 158 20.94 -7.27 -30.38
CA GLU A 158 22.19 -6.55 -30.66
C GLU A 158 22.10 -5.75 -31.97
N ASP A 159 21.53 -6.35 -33.03
CA ASP A 159 21.26 -5.65 -34.30
C ASP A 159 20.27 -4.47 -34.10
N GLN A 160 19.22 -4.63 -33.31
CA GLN A 160 18.28 -3.53 -32.99
C GLN A 160 18.94 -2.41 -32.17
N ILE A 161 19.79 -2.76 -31.20
CA ILE A 161 20.58 -1.80 -30.40
C ILE A 161 21.59 -1.06 -31.30
N SER A 162 22.17 -1.73 -32.30
CA SER A 162 23.03 -1.11 -33.32
C SER A 162 22.27 -0.06 -34.12
N VAL A 163 21.09 -0.40 -34.67
CA VAL A 163 20.24 0.54 -35.43
C VAL A 163 19.84 1.74 -34.58
N LEU A 164 19.30 1.53 -33.38
CA LEU A 164 18.85 2.60 -32.48
C LEU A 164 19.99 3.52 -32.03
N ASN A 165 21.21 3.01 -31.87
CA ASN A 165 22.38 3.87 -31.62
C ASN A 165 22.80 4.69 -32.84
N SER A 166 22.58 4.19 -34.06
CA SER A 166 22.84 4.97 -35.29
C SER A 166 21.81 6.10 -35.46
N GLU A 167 20.53 5.85 -35.16
CA GLU A 167 19.46 6.87 -35.13
C GLU A 167 19.73 7.92 -34.05
N LYS A 168 20.09 7.51 -32.84
CA LYS A 168 20.50 8.41 -31.75
C LYS A 168 21.65 9.34 -32.17
N TRP A 169 22.67 8.82 -32.85
CA TRP A 169 23.77 9.64 -33.38
C TRP A 169 23.28 10.63 -34.45
N SER A 170 22.40 10.22 -35.36
CA SER A 170 21.81 11.12 -36.36
C SER A 170 20.98 12.23 -35.73
N LEU A 171 20.18 11.91 -34.70
CA LEU A 171 19.39 12.89 -33.95
C LEU A 171 20.27 13.86 -33.16
N MET A 172 21.37 13.39 -32.54
CA MET A 172 22.35 14.29 -31.90
C MET A 172 23.01 15.24 -32.92
N GLU A 173 23.33 14.77 -34.12
CA GLU A 173 23.86 15.66 -35.17
C GLU A 173 22.82 16.68 -35.66
N GLN A 174 21.55 16.28 -35.78
CA GLN A 174 20.45 17.20 -36.11
C GLN A 174 20.25 18.27 -35.02
N ILE A 175 20.28 17.89 -33.75
CA ILE A 175 20.21 18.83 -32.61
C ILE A 175 21.38 19.81 -32.68
N GLN A 176 22.62 19.32 -32.84
CA GLN A 176 23.80 20.19 -32.91
C GLN A 176 23.78 21.15 -34.10
N ARG A 177 23.23 20.73 -35.24
CA ARG A 177 22.98 21.63 -36.40
C ARG A 177 21.93 22.70 -36.08
N LEU A 178 20.79 22.32 -35.49
CA LEU A 178 19.73 23.25 -35.09
C LEU A 178 20.21 24.25 -34.03
N GLU A 179 21.03 23.82 -33.07
CA GLU A 179 21.67 24.71 -32.08
C GLU A 179 22.59 25.72 -32.79
N SER A 180 23.40 25.28 -33.76
CA SER A 180 24.26 26.18 -34.54
C SER A 180 23.49 27.16 -35.43
N GLU A 181 22.32 26.74 -35.95
CA GLU A 181 21.42 27.58 -36.75
C GLU A 181 20.70 28.62 -35.87
N ILE A 182 20.28 28.22 -34.66
CA ILE A 182 19.74 29.12 -33.63
C ILE A 182 20.79 30.18 -33.23
N ASP A 183 22.05 29.79 -33.02
CA ASP A 183 23.11 30.74 -32.69
C ASP A 183 23.53 31.61 -33.88
N PHE A 184 23.43 31.12 -35.12
CA PHE A 184 23.56 31.96 -36.31
C PHE A 184 22.46 33.03 -36.37
N LEU A 185 21.20 32.62 -36.19
CA LEU A 185 20.02 33.51 -36.18
C LEU A 185 20.05 34.53 -35.03
N LYS A 186 20.65 34.20 -33.87
CA LYS A 186 20.89 35.18 -32.79
C LYS A 186 21.92 36.24 -33.19
N ASN A 187 22.99 35.85 -33.88
CA ASN A 187 24.09 36.74 -34.25
C ASN A 187 23.72 37.69 -35.41
N ASP A 188 22.99 37.21 -36.42
CA ASP A 188 22.51 38.05 -37.54
C ASP A 188 21.57 39.19 -37.07
N ASN A 189 20.88 39.02 -35.94
CA ASN A 189 20.02 40.05 -35.34
C ASN A 189 20.79 41.17 -34.58
N PHE A 190 22.13 41.14 -34.53
CA PHE A 190 22.95 42.16 -33.86
C PHE A 190 23.89 42.96 -34.79
N ALA A 191 23.86 42.71 -36.10
CA ALA A 191 24.61 43.50 -37.09
C ALA A 191 23.74 44.64 -37.66
N VAL A 192 24.30 45.87 -37.68
CA VAL A 192 23.67 47.16 -38.09
C VAL A 192 22.74 47.75 -37.01
N SER A 193 23.05 48.89 -36.38
CA SER A 193 24.26 49.73 -36.43
C SER A 193 24.34 50.68 -35.23
N THR A 194 25.54 50.98 -34.74
CA THR A 194 25.85 52.26 -34.07
C THR A 194 27.30 52.67 -34.40
N VAL A 195 27.47 53.63 -35.31
CA VAL A 195 28.75 54.32 -35.53
C VAL A 195 28.72 55.64 -34.77
N TYR A 196 29.82 55.97 -34.08
CA TYR A 196 29.95 57.21 -33.31
C TYR A 196 29.87 58.46 -34.20
N GLY A 197 29.06 59.44 -33.79
CA GLY A 197 29.03 60.80 -34.33
C GLY A 197 28.88 61.82 -33.19
N VAL A 198 29.73 62.84 -33.15
CA VAL A 198 29.88 63.74 -31.98
C VAL A 198 29.26 65.12 -32.21
N ALA A 199 28.24 65.49 -31.42
CA ALA A 199 27.95 66.87 -30.97
C ALA A 199 26.75 66.89 -29.98
N PRO A 200 26.66 67.84 -29.01
CA PRO A 200 25.60 67.84 -27.99
C PRO A 200 24.55 68.99 -28.09
N HIS A 201 23.37 68.74 -27.49
CA HIS A 201 22.35 69.74 -27.06
C HIS A 201 21.60 70.54 -28.17
N PRO A 202 20.46 71.21 -27.86
CA PRO A 202 19.29 70.76 -27.06
C PRO A 202 17.91 71.18 -27.67
N LEU A 203 16.82 70.95 -26.90
CA LEU A 203 15.50 71.64 -26.88
C LEU A 203 14.28 71.14 -27.72
N LYS A 204 13.15 71.07 -26.99
CA LYS A 204 11.74 71.39 -27.34
C LYS A 204 10.90 70.50 -28.29
N GLN A 205 9.91 69.85 -27.68
CA GLN A 205 8.46 69.97 -27.95
C GLN A 205 7.91 69.79 -29.40
N VAL A 206 7.30 68.61 -29.64
CA VAL A 206 5.82 68.40 -29.74
C VAL A 206 5.02 69.26 -30.76
N PRO A 207 4.11 68.67 -31.59
CA PRO A 207 3.99 67.28 -32.09
C PRO A 207 3.63 67.26 -33.61
N LEU A 208 2.53 66.58 -34.00
CA LEU A 208 1.89 66.47 -35.34
C LEU A 208 2.63 65.51 -36.30
N THR A 209 2.09 64.37 -36.81
CA THR A 209 0.72 64.00 -37.27
C THR A 209 0.19 64.95 -38.35
N VAL A 210 -0.20 64.51 -39.55
CA VAL A 210 -1.14 63.42 -39.88
C VAL A 210 -0.76 62.73 -41.21
N SER A 211 -1.35 61.56 -41.41
CA SER A 211 -1.66 60.75 -42.61
C SER A 211 -1.76 61.46 -44.00
N GLU A 212 -1.99 60.79 -45.15
CA GLU A 212 -2.54 59.44 -45.39
C GLU A 212 -2.21 58.91 -46.82
N ASP A 213 -2.67 57.69 -47.09
CA ASP A 213 -3.10 57.15 -48.40
C ASP A 213 -2.11 56.90 -49.60
N ASN A 214 -1.77 55.61 -49.72
CA ASN A 214 -2.14 54.72 -50.85
C ASN A 214 -1.38 54.64 -52.20
N ALA A 215 -1.34 53.37 -52.66
CA ALA A 215 -1.30 52.86 -54.06
C ALA A 215 0.03 52.84 -54.87
N ARG A 216 0.73 51.69 -54.74
CA ARG A 216 1.39 50.86 -55.79
C ARG A 216 1.43 51.40 -57.25
N TYR A 217 2.61 51.29 -57.90
CA TYR A 217 2.87 50.19 -58.87
C TYR A 217 4.36 50.06 -59.26
N LEU A 218 4.72 48.96 -59.93
CA LEU A 218 5.99 48.79 -60.65
C LEU A 218 5.75 48.31 -62.10
N ASP A 219 6.08 49.21 -63.04
CA ASP A 219 6.89 49.01 -64.26
C ASP A 219 6.39 48.14 -65.46
N ILE A 220 7.03 48.40 -66.62
CA ILE A 220 6.98 47.74 -67.93
C ILE A 220 5.66 48.01 -68.72
N LYS A 221 5.64 48.77 -69.82
CA LYS A 221 6.74 49.16 -70.74
C LYS A 221 6.51 50.47 -71.54
N SER A 222 7.59 51.27 -71.65
CA SER A 222 7.98 52.20 -72.74
C SER A 222 7.22 53.52 -73.06
N SER A 223 8.07 54.48 -73.50
CA SER A 223 7.85 55.71 -74.30
C SER A 223 7.18 56.98 -73.71
N GLU A 224 8.07 57.95 -73.42
CA GLU A 224 8.02 59.40 -73.74
C GLU A 224 7.07 60.38 -73.03
N ASN A 225 7.45 61.66 -73.12
CA ASN A 225 6.84 62.82 -72.46
C ASN A 225 5.55 63.27 -73.18
N ASP A 226 4.63 63.99 -72.50
CA ASP A 226 4.72 65.46 -72.55
C ASP A 226 3.88 66.27 -71.51
N ASN A 227 4.40 67.47 -71.23
CA ASN A 227 3.77 68.72 -70.76
C ASN A 227 2.53 68.77 -69.81
N LYS A 228 2.81 69.09 -68.54
CA LYS A 228 2.57 70.40 -67.86
C LYS A 228 1.24 71.19 -67.99
N HIS A 229 0.91 71.82 -66.84
CA HIS A 229 0.12 73.04 -66.60
C HIS A 229 -1.42 72.94 -66.70
N GLY A 230 -2.19 73.65 -65.85
CA GLY A 230 -1.79 74.46 -64.69
C GLY A 230 -2.83 75.50 -64.24
N ASN A 231 -2.37 76.42 -63.38
CA ASN A 231 -2.99 77.71 -63.01
C ASN A 231 -4.23 77.66 -62.08
N THR A 232 -4.66 78.66 -61.29
CA THR A 232 -4.22 79.99 -60.72
C THR A 232 -5.54 80.59 -60.12
N GLU A 233 -5.67 81.48 -59.12
CA GLU A 233 -4.88 82.63 -58.64
C GLU A 233 -5.03 82.93 -57.11
N GLN A 234 -4.61 84.14 -56.72
CA GLN A 234 -4.44 84.73 -55.38
C GLN A 234 -5.80 85.23 -54.77
N THR A 235 -5.95 85.93 -53.62
CA THR A 235 -5.10 86.97 -52.98
C THR A 235 -5.58 87.34 -51.55
N SER A 236 -4.64 87.70 -50.64
CA SER A 236 -4.77 88.70 -49.51
C SER A 236 -5.82 88.55 -48.38
N LEU A 237 -5.69 89.13 -47.15
CA LEU A 237 -4.58 89.57 -46.26
C LEU A 237 -5.14 89.92 -44.84
N SER A 238 -4.28 89.94 -43.81
CA SER A 238 -4.30 90.81 -42.59
C SER A 238 -5.37 90.72 -41.45
N LEU A 239 -4.89 90.25 -40.28
CA LEU A 239 -4.81 90.94 -38.96
C LEU A 239 -6.02 91.21 -38.00
N SER A 240 -5.83 90.71 -36.76
CA SER A 240 -5.86 91.42 -35.44
C SER A 240 -7.11 91.54 -34.52
N ALA A 241 -6.87 91.20 -33.24
CA ALA A 241 -7.26 91.87 -31.97
C ALA A 241 -8.63 91.69 -31.26
N GLU A 242 -8.56 91.02 -30.08
CA GLU A 242 -8.95 91.46 -28.72
C GLU A 242 -10.40 91.80 -28.24
N VAL A 243 -10.85 91.03 -27.21
CA VAL A 243 -11.29 91.48 -25.85
C VAL A 243 -12.76 91.89 -25.51
N ASP A 244 -13.27 91.22 -24.45
CA ASP A 244 -14.27 91.55 -23.40
C ASP A 244 -15.74 92.02 -23.62
N SER A 245 -16.65 91.04 -23.40
CA SER A 245 -17.55 90.95 -22.21
C SER A 245 -18.93 91.65 -22.14
N ARG A 246 -19.84 91.03 -21.33
CA ARG A 246 -21.07 91.60 -20.68
C ARG A 246 -22.24 91.95 -21.65
N THR A 247 -23.53 92.03 -21.32
CA THR A 247 -24.48 91.68 -20.20
C THR A 247 -25.91 91.90 -20.74
N SER A 248 -27.06 91.38 -20.25
CA SER A 248 -27.46 90.38 -19.22
C SER A 248 -28.99 90.09 -19.41
N LYS A 249 -29.69 89.60 -18.37
CA LYS A 249 -31.14 89.27 -18.24
C LYS A 249 -31.53 87.87 -18.74
N ASP A 250 -32.10 86.97 -17.92
CA ASP A 250 -33.32 87.05 -17.06
C ASP A 250 -34.59 87.14 -17.92
N ASP A 251 -35.64 86.32 -17.72
CA ASP A 251 -36.21 85.77 -16.49
C ASP A 251 -36.55 84.25 -16.60
N THR A 252 -36.24 83.38 -15.61
CA THR A 252 -37.03 82.98 -14.40
C THR A 252 -38.41 82.32 -14.67
N LEU A 253 -38.93 81.36 -13.91
CA LEU A 253 -38.51 80.42 -12.82
C LEU A 253 -39.62 79.32 -12.76
N ASN A 254 -39.49 78.07 -12.31
CA ASN A 254 -38.42 77.19 -11.78
C ASN A 254 -38.77 75.74 -12.27
N TYR A 255 -38.43 74.55 -11.75
CA TYR A 255 -37.69 73.91 -10.64
C TYR A 255 -37.19 72.56 -11.23
N VAL A 256 -36.01 71.93 -11.01
CA VAL A 256 -34.99 71.91 -9.94
C VAL A 256 -35.48 71.18 -8.67
N PRO A 257 -34.72 70.26 -8.00
CA PRO A 257 -33.27 70.00 -8.11
C PRO A 257 -32.79 68.54 -8.33
N CYS A 258 -31.64 68.40 -9.00
CA CYS A 258 -30.50 67.50 -8.66
C CYS A 258 -30.70 65.96 -8.68
N LYS A 259 -29.68 65.09 -8.80
CA LYS A 259 -28.24 65.11 -9.18
C LYS A 259 -27.89 63.62 -9.44
N GLU A 260 -26.83 63.19 -10.13
CA GLU A 260 -25.67 63.87 -10.67
C GLU A 260 -25.28 63.20 -12.01
N THR A 261 -24.46 63.93 -12.76
CA THR A 261 -23.45 63.51 -13.75
C THR A 261 -22.69 62.22 -13.38
N GLU A 262 -22.04 61.50 -14.30
CA GLU A 262 -21.12 61.98 -15.35
C GLU A 262 -21.29 61.36 -16.76
N LYS A 263 -20.55 61.95 -17.71
CA LYS A 263 -20.39 61.51 -19.11
C LYS A 263 -18.94 61.01 -19.33
N LEU A 264 -18.66 60.58 -20.56
CA LEU A 264 -17.35 60.27 -21.17
C LEU A 264 -16.92 58.80 -21.02
N SER A 265 -16.35 58.15 -22.03
CA SER A 265 -16.22 58.55 -23.45
C SER A 265 -16.19 57.31 -24.38
N SER A 266 -16.45 57.53 -25.66
CA SER A 266 -16.45 56.50 -26.70
C SER A 266 -15.04 56.02 -27.04
N CYS A 267 -14.80 54.71 -26.96
CA CYS A 267 -13.59 54.08 -27.50
C CYS A 267 -13.75 53.77 -29.00
N ALA A 268 -12.63 53.57 -29.71
CA ALA A 268 -12.55 53.62 -31.17
C ALA A 268 -13.25 52.46 -31.91
N THR A 269 -13.77 52.76 -33.09
CA THR A 269 -14.30 51.77 -34.04
C THR A 269 -13.17 50.96 -34.68
N SER A 270 -13.12 49.66 -34.38
CA SER A 270 -12.34 48.69 -35.14
C SER A 270 -12.98 48.46 -36.52
N THR A 271 -12.16 48.56 -37.57
CA THR A 271 -12.54 48.30 -38.97
C THR A 271 -12.77 46.81 -39.21
N LYS A 272 -14.03 46.41 -39.41
CA LYS A 272 -14.39 45.04 -39.81
C LYS A 272 -14.35 44.89 -41.33
N ALA A 273 -13.74 43.80 -41.81
CA ALA A 273 -13.98 43.28 -43.15
C ALA A 273 -15.36 42.61 -43.18
N THR A 274 -16.41 43.37 -43.52
CA THR A 274 -17.78 42.86 -43.58
C THR A 274 -17.95 41.87 -44.73
N VAL A 275 -18.48 40.66 -44.44
CA VAL A 275 -18.88 39.70 -45.47
C VAL A 275 -19.94 40.36 -46.37
N HIS A 276 -19.58 40.60 -47.62
CA HIS A 276 -20.34 41.47 -48.50
C HIS A 276 -21.44 40.66 -49.22
N PHE A 277 -22.57 40.46 -48.54
CA PHE A 277 -23.74 39.78 -49.10
C PHE A 277 -24.17 40.40 -50.44
N ASP A 278 -24.52 39.53 -51.39
CA ASP A 278 -24.86 39.93 -52.76
C ASP A 278 -26.17 40.73 -52.75
N LYS A 279 -26.13 41.97 -53.25
CA LYS A 279 -27.24 42.91 -53.12
C LYS A 279 -28.23 42.67 -54.26
N PRO A 280 -29.50 42.31 -53.99
CA PRO A 280 -30.49 42.15 -55.05
C PRO A 280 -30.66 43.48 -55.79
N ASN A 281 -30.51 43.46 -57.12
CA ASN A 281 -30.57 44.64 -58.00
C ASN A 281 -32.01 45.18 -58.15
N ARG A 282 -32.61 45.64 -57.03
CA ARG A 282 -33.98 46.17 -56.93
C ARG A 282 -33.97 47.50 -56.17
N LYS A 283 -34.46 48.57 -56.80
CA LYS A 283 -34.52 49.92 -56.24
C LYS A 283 -35.74 50.10 -55.32
N LEU A 284 -35.74 49.45 -54.15
CA LEU A 284 -36.71 49.68 -53.07
C LEU A 284 -36.17 50.74 -52.10
N SER A 285 -37.03 51.63 -51.59
CA SER A 285 -36.60 52.70 -50.67
C SER A 285 -36.17 52.13 -49.30
N PRO A 286 -35.29 52.82 -48.54
CA PRO A 286 -34.85 52.34 -47.22
C PRO A 286 -36.01 52.14 -46.24
N ALA A 287 -36.95 53.08 -46.19
CA ALA A 287 -38.16 52.96 -45.36
C ALA A 287 -39.05 51.79 -45.78
N PHE A 288 -39.18 51.50 -47.08
CA PHE A 288 -39.93 50.34 -47.56
C PHE A 288 -39.21 49.03 -47.23
N HIS A 289 -37.89 48.96 -47.37
CA HIS A 289 -37.08 47.82 -46.91
C HIS A 289 -37.24 47.57 -45.40
N GLN A 290 -37.19 48.62 -44.58
CA GLN A 290 -37.32 48.51 -43.13
C GLN A 290 -38.73 48.11 -42.70
N ALA A 291 -39.77 48.61 -43.39
CA ALA A 291 -41.14 48.13 -43.22
C ALA A 291 -41.28 46.66 -43.65
N LEU A 292 -40.67 46.23 -44.76
CA LEU A 292 -40.69 44.84 -45.22
C LEU A 292 -40.02 43.91 -44.19
N LEU A 293 -38.87 44.32 -43.66
CA LEU A 293 -38.14 43.60 -42.61
C LEU A 293 -38.91 43.56 -41.28
N SER A 294 -39.76 44.55 -40.97
CA SER A 294 -40.61 44.49 -39.76
C SER A 294 -41.71 43.41 -39.81
N PHE A 295 -42.02 42.84 -40.99
CA PHE A 295 -42.85 41.65 -41.09
C PHE A 295 -42.07 40.35 -40.80
N CYS A 296 -40.74 40.37 -40.90
CA CYS A 296 -39.89 39.28 -40.44
C CYS A 296 -39.83 39.29 -38.91
N ARG A 297 -40.70 38.49 -38.26
CA ARG A 297 -40.77 38.36 -36.79
C ARG A 297 -39.51 37.74 -36.20
N MET A 298 -38.46 38.54 -36.01
CA MET A 298 -37.28 38.17 -35.23
C MET A 298 -37.49 38.57 -33.77
N SER A 299 -37.93 37.63 -32.93
CA SER A 299 -38.18 37.86 -31.50
C SER A 299 -36.87 37.94 -30.69
N ALA A 300 -36.19 39.09 -30.82
CA ALA A 300 -34.97 39.42 -30.08
C ALA A 300 -35.21 39.58 -28.55
N ASP A 301 -36.47 39.67 -28.11
CA ASP A 301 -36.88 39.82 -26.70
C ASP A 301 -36.53 38.61 -25.81
N SER A 302 -36.09 37.50 -26.40
CA SER A 302 -35.53 36.37 -25.65
C SER A 302 -34.01 36.51 -25.48
N ARG A 303 -33.48 36.15 -24.30
CA ARG A 303 -32.02 36.12 -24.01
C ARG A 303 -31.24 35.48 -25.16
N LEU A 304 -31.68 34.30 -25.61
CA LEU A 304 -31.04 33.55 -26.69
C LEU A 304 -31.11 34.30 -28.03
N GLY A 305 -32.26 34.89 -28.37
CA GLY A 305 -32.40 35.77 -29.54
C GLY A 305 -31.41 36.94 -29.54
N SER A 306 -31.14 37.53 -28.37
CA SER A 306 -30.20 38.65 -28.22
C SER A 306 -28.71 38.28 -28.32
N GLU A 307 -28.35 37.00 -28.14
CA GLU A 307 -26.99 36.48 -28.37
C GLU A 307 -26.87 35.92 -29.80
N VAL A 308 -27.91 35.28 -30.34
CA VAL A 308 -27.99 34.87 -31.76
C VAL A 308 -28.00 36.08 -32.71
N SER A 309 -28.52 37.24 -32.28
CA SER A 309 -28.39 38.50 -33.01
C SER A 309 -27.01 39.17 -32.88
N ARG A 310 -26.10 38.60 -32.07
CA ARG A 310 -24.75 39.11 -31.77
C ARG A 310 -23.73 37.96 -31.82
N ILE A 311 -23.77 37.20 -32.91
CA ILE A 311 -22.74 36.20 -33.25
C ILE A 311 -21.36 36.85 -33.18
N ALA A 312 -20.39 36.14 -32.61
CA ALA A 312 -19.11 36.69 -32.22
C ALA A 312 -18.18 36.94 -33.42
N ASP A 313 -17.91 38.22 -33.72
CA ASP A 313 -17.04 38.63 -34.83
C ASP A 313 -15.52 38.62 -34.49
N SER A 314 -15.13 38.11 -33.32
CA SER A 314 -13.72 38.00 -32.89
C SER A 314 -13.55 37.04 -31.72
N GLU A 315 -12.35 36.50 -31.51
CA GLU A 315 -11.99 35.61 -30.39
C GLU A 315 -12.41 36.16 -29.02
N LYS A 316 -12.13 37.45 -28.77
CA LYS A 316 -12.54 38.12 -27.53
C LYS A 316 -14.07 38.21 -27.40
N SER A 317 -14.79 38.33 -28.51
CA SER A 317 -16.25 38.26 -28.53
C SER A 317 -16.78 36.84 -28.33
N VAL A 318 -16.05 35.80 -28.78
CA VAL A 318 -16.39 34.39 -28.52
C VAL A 318 -16.28 34.10 -27.02
N MET A 319 -15.19 34.51 -26.37
CA MET A 319 -15.01 34.31 -24.92
C MET A 319 -16.10 35.04 -24.11
N LEU A 320 -16.46 36.28 -24.48
CA LEU A 320 -17.56 37.03 -23.86
C LEU A 320 -18.94 36.36 -24.07
N MET A 321 -19.16 35.68 -25.20
CA MET A 321 -20.38 34.89 -25.43
C MET A 321 -20.37 33.59 -24.61
N LEU A 322 -19.25 32.87 -24.57
CA LEU A 322 -19.09 31.63 -23.82
C LEU A 322 -19.30 31.84 -22.32
N GLY A 323 -18.70 32.89 -21.74
CA GLY A 323 -18.91 33.27 -20.34
C GLY A 323 -20.38 33.44 -19.99
N ARG A 324 -21.14 34.16 -20.83
CA ARG A 324 -22.59 34.33 -20.65
C ARG A 324 -23.42 33.09 -20.97
N CYS A 325 -22.92 32.14 -21.75
CA CYS A 325 -23.69 30.98 -22.23
C CYS A 325 -23.49 29.73 -21.38
N LEU A 326 -22.27 29.42 -20.96
CA LEU A 326 -21.96 28.23 -20.15
C LEU A 326 -22.82 28.11 -18.87
N PRO A 327 -23.08 29.18 -18.08
CA PRO A 327 -23.97 29.12 -16.91
C PRO A 327 -25.41 28.70 -17.22
N HIS A 328 -25.88 28.85 -18.46
CA HIS A 328 -27.20 28.43 -18.89
C HIS A 328 -27.19 27.09 -19.66
N ILE A 329 -26.05 26.69 -20.23
CA ILE A 329 -25.87 25.38 -20.88
C ILE A 329 -25.68 24.29 -19.83
N VAL A 330 -24.74 24.46 -18.91
CA VAL A 330 -24.33 23.44 -17.92
C VAL A 330 -25.51 22.84 -17.13
N PRO A 331 -26.49 23.62 -16.62
CA PRO A 331 -27.64 23.04 -15.90
C PRO A 331 -28.50 22.10 -16.75
N ASN A 332 -28.57 22.34 -18.06
CA ASN A 332 -29.42 21.61 -19.00
C ASN A 332 -28.72 20.41 -19.67
N VAL A 333 -27.41 20.25 -19.49
CA VAL A 333 -26.65 19.07 -19.96
C VAL A 333 -26.79 17.92 -18.95
N LEU A 334 -27.04 16.72 -19.48
CA LEU A 334 -27.14 15.46 -18.72
C LEU A 334 -25.87 15.22 -17.90
N LEU A 335 -26.02 14.78 -16.64
CA LEU A 335 -24.90 14.63 -15.70
C LEU A 335 -23.73 13.82 -16.27
N ALA A 336 -24.01 12.66 -16.86
CA ALA A 336 -23.03 11.76 -17.50
C ALA A 336 -22.47 12.25 -18.84
N LYS A 337 -22.66 13.54 -19.18
CA LYS A 337 -22.04 14.25 -20.31
C LYS A 337 -21.59 15.67 -19.94
N ARG A 338 -21.47 15.96 -18.63
CA ARG A 338 -20.96 17.27 -18.17
C ARG A 338 -19.44 17.35 -18.15
N GLU A 339 -18.73 16.23 -18.04
CA GLU A 339 -17.26 16.17 -18.13
C GLU A 339 -16.73 16.79 -19.44
N GLU A 340 -17.45 16.61 -20.55
CA GLU A 340 -17.20 17.20 -21.87
C GLU A 340 -17.15 18.74 -21.85
N LEU A 341 -17.73 19.37 -20.83
CA LEU A 341 -17.75 20.82 -20.65
C LEU A 341 -16.52 21.35 -19.88
N ILE A 342 -15.74 20.48 -19.22
CA ILE A 342 -14.55 20.86 -18.45
C ILE A 342 -13.57 21.67 -19.32
N PRO A 343 -13.18 21.23 -20.54
CA PRO A 343 -12.28 22.02 -21.39
C PRO A 343 -12.87 23.38 -21.79
N LEU A 344 -14.16 23.43 -22.12
CA LEU A 344 -14.83 24.68 -22.53
C LEU A 344 -14.90 25.70 -21.37
N ILE A 345 -15.20 25.23 -20.16
CA ILE A 345 -15.22 26.05 -18.94
C ILE A 345 -13.81 26.58 -18.65
N LEU A 346 -12.80 25.72 -18.69
CA LEU A 346 -11.40 26.08 -18.40
C LEU A 346 -10.80 27.02 -19.44
N CYS A 347 -10.94 26.75 -20.74
CA CYS A 347 -10.44 27.65 -21.79
C CYS A 347 -11.11 29.02 -21.69
N THR A 348 -12.41 29.08 -21.39
CA THR A 348 -13.10 30.35 -21.14
C THR A 348 -12.55 31.03 -19.88
N ALA A 349 -12.40 30.32 -18.76
CA ALA A 349 -11.87 30.89 -17.51
C ALA A 349 -10.41 31.35 -17.61
N CYS A 350 -9.57 30.69 -18.40
CA CYS A 350 -8.19 31.16 -18.67
C CYS A 350 -8.20 32.53 -19.37
N LEU A 351 -9.06 32.71 -20.38
CA LEU A 351 -9.02 33.82 -21.35
C LEU A 351 -10.02 34.96 -21.08
N HIS A 352 -11.03 34.76 -20.24
CA HIS A 352 -12.10 35.75 -20.05
C HIS A 352 -11.60 37.00 -19.32
N PRO A 353 -11.83 38.22 -19.83
CA PRO A 353 -11.24 39.45 -19.27
C PRO A 353 -11.77 39.81 -17.88
N GLU A 354 -13.08 39.64 -17.64
CA GLU A 354 -13.71 40.03 -16.38
C GLU A 354 -13.52 38.98 -15.28
N PRO A 355 -13.01 39.34 -14.08
CA PRO A 355 -12.73 38.39 -13.01
C PRO A 355 -13.98 37.73 -12.41
N LYS A 356 -15.11 38.45 -12.35
CA LYS A 356 -16.36 37.91 -11.79
C LYS A 356 -16.94 36.76 -12.62
N GLU A 357 -16.80 36.84 -13.94
CA GLU A 357 -17.23 35.80 -14.87
C GLU A 357 -16.27 34.59 -14.80
N ARG A 358 -14.97 34.82 -14.56
CA ARG A 358 -13.99 33.74 -14.32
C ARG A 358 -14.28 32.98 -13.03
N ASP A 359 -14.51 33.70 -11.93
CA ASP A 359 -14.90 33.13 -10.65
C ASP A 359 -16.19 32.31 -10.77
N GLN A 360 -17.22 32.84 -11.46
CA GLN A 360 -18.44 32.11 -11.75
C GLN A 360 -18.19 30.83 -12.57
N LEU A 361 -17.28 30.85 -13.56
CA LEU A 361 -16.92 29.67 -14.35
C LEU A 361 -16.15 28.62 -13.53
N LEU A 362 -15.25 29.03 -12.63
CA LEU A 362 -14.53 28.11 -11.73
C LEU A 362 -15.46 27.53 -10.65
N HIS A 363 -16.37 28.34 -10.09
CA HIS A 363 -17.44 27.84 -9.23
C HIS A 363 -18.34 26.84 -9.96
N ILE A 364 -18.64 27.06 -11.25
CA ILE A 364 -19.35 26.08 -12.09
C ILE A 364 -18.53 24.80 -12.28
N LEU A 365 -17.19 24.87 -12.45
CA LEU A 365 -16.32 23.69 -12.56
C LEU A 365 -16.39 22.80 -11.29
N PHE A 366 -16.17 23.38 -10.11
CA PHE A 366 -16.24 22.64 -8.83
C PHE A 366 -17.67 22.17 -8.49
N ASN A 367 -18.70 22.76 -9.09
CA ASN A 367 -20.10 22.35 -8.92
C ASN A 367 -20.68 21.51 -10.07
N LEU A 368 -19.91 21.27 -11.13
CA LEU A 368 -20.33 20.67 -12.39
C LEU A 368 -21.02 19.32 -12.18
N ILE A 369 -20.41 18.52 -11.30
CA ILE A 369 -20.87 17.22 -10.83
C ILE A 369 -21.17 17.32 -9.32
N LYS A 370 -22.24 16.63 -8.89
CA LYS A 370 -22.76 16.74 -7.52
C LYS A 370 -21.93 15.93 -6.51
N ARG A 371 -21.49 14.75 -6.93
CA ARG A 371 -20.61 13.80 -6.23
C ARG A 371 -19.70 13.20 -7.30
N PRO A 372 -18.48 13.75 -7.52
CA PRO A 372 -17.58 13.23 -8.53
C PRO A 372 -16.94 11.92 -8.06
N ASP A 373 -17.01 10.89 -8.91
CA ASP A 373 -16.22 9.66 -8.73
C ASP A 373 -14.73 9.90 -9.00
N ASP A 374 -13.91 8.85 -8.87
CA ASP A 374 -12.45 8.96 -8.91
C ASP A 374 -11.96 9.48 -10.27
N GLU A 375 -12.49 8.97 -11.38
CA GLU A 375 -12.14 9.41 -12.73
C GLU A 375 -12.58 10.88 -12.96
N GLN A 376 -13.79 11.25 -12.52
CA GLN A 376 -14.28 12.63 -12.60
C GLN A 376 -13.47 13.61 -11.76
N ARG A 377 -13.01 13.22 -10.56
CA ARG A 377 -12.10 14.06 -9.78
C ARG A 377 -10.76 14.23 -10.48
N GLN A 378 -10.16 13.16 -11.00
CA GLN A 378 -8.89 13.26 -11.74
C GLN A 378 -9.02 14.13 -13.00
N MET A 379 -10.14 14.07 -13.74
CA MET A 379 -10.41 15.00 -14.85
C MET A 379 -10.47 16.47 -14.39
N ILE A 380 -11.15 16.77 -13.28
CA ILE A 380 -11.23 18.13 -12.72
C ILE A 380 -9.84 18.59 -12.23
N LEU A 381 -9.07 17.72 -11.56
CA LEU A 381 -7.73 18.00 -11.04
C LEU A 381 -6.72 18.29 -12.18
N MET A 382 -6.71 17.47 -13.23
CA MET A 382 -5.93 17.74 -14.44
C MET A 382 -6.32 19.09 -15.05
N GLY A 383 -7.61 19.43 -15.03
CA GLY A 383 -8.12 20.74 -15.42
C GLY A 383 -7.58 21.90 -14.58
N CYS A 384 -7.59 21.77 -13.25
CA CYS A 384 -7.02 22.73 -12.31
C CYS A 384 -5.51 22.92 -12.51
N VAL A 385 -4.77 21.83 -12.76
CA VAL A 385 -3.33 21.87 -13.07
C VAL A 385 -3.06 22.53 -14.43
N ALA A 386 -3.88 22.24 -15.45
CA ALA A 386 -3.77 22.86 -16.78
C ALA A 386 -4.05 24.38 -16.73
N PHE A 387 -5.04 24.80 -15.93
CA PHE A 387 -5.31 26.20 -15.62
C PHE A 387 -4.12 26.85 -14.91
N ALA A 388 -3.61 26.23 -13.84
CA ALA A 388 -2.48 26.75 -13.06
C ALA A 388 -1.23 26.99 -13.92
N ARG A 389 -0.90 26.06 -14.83
CA ARG A 389 0.19 26.19 -15.81
C ARG A 389 0.00 27.35 -16.79
N HIS A 390 -1.24 27.72 -17.13
CA HIS A 390 -1.54 28.81 -18.07
C HIS A 390 -1.68 30.20 -17.40
N VAL A 391 -2.23 30.28 -16.19
CA VAL A 391 -2.56 31.58 -15.57
C VAL A 391 -1.52 32.10 -14.57
N GLY A 392 -0.63 31.22 -14.09
CA GLY A 392 0.42 31.56 -13.13
C GLY A 392 -0.06 31.71 -11.67
N PRO A 393 0.89 31.70 -10.71
CA PRO A 393 0.60 31.52 -9.28
C PRO A 393 -0.41 32.52 -8.71
N THR A 394 -0.27 33.81 -9.04
CA THR A 394 -1.14 34.88 -8.52
C THR A 394 -2.61 34.70 -8.89
N ARG A 395 -2.92 34.11 -10.06
CA ARG A 395 -4.31 33.80 -10.44
C ARG A 395 -4.81 32.47 -9.86
N VAL A 396 -3.93 31.49 -9.61
CA VAL A 396 -4.32 30.27 -8.87
C VAL A 396 -4.70 30.62 -7.43
N GLU A 397 -3.90 31.45 -6.78
CA GLU A 397 -4.16 31.98 -5.43
C GLU A 397 -5.47 32.77 -5.38
N ALA A 398 -5.68 33.71 -6.31
CA ALA A 398 -6.83 34.63 -6.27
C ALA A 398 -8.14 34.07 -6.83
N GLU A 399 -8.10 33.05 -7.72
CA GLU A 399 -9.29 32.57 -8.46
C GLU A 399 -9.62 31.09 -8.19
N LEU A 400 -8.64 30.25 -7.81
CA LEU A 400 -8.84 28.79 -7.64
C LEU A 400 -8.87 28.37 -6.17
N LEU A 401 -7.93 28.85 -5.33
CA LEU A 401 -7.94 28.52 -3.90
C LEU A 401 -9.22 28.92 -3.15
N PRO A 402 -9.92 30.04 -3.45
CA PRO A 402 -11.22 30.34 -2.84
C PRO A 402 -12.27 29.26 -3.12
N GLN A 403 -12.29 28.70 -4.34
CA GLN A 403 -13.22 27.63 -4.74
C GLN A 403 -12.93 26.32 -3.98
N CYS A 404 -11.65 26.02 -3.73
CA CYS A 404 -11.25 24.93 -2.84
C CYS A 404 -11.68 25.18 -1.38
N TRP A 405 -11.49 26.41 -0.87
CA TRP A 405 -11.86 26.80 0.49
C TRP A 405 -13.38 26.71 0.73
N GLU A 406 -14.22 27.15 -0.22
CA GLU A 406 -15.68 27.03 -0.08
C GLU A 406 -16.17 25.58 0.01
N GLN A 407 -15.49 24.63 -0.62
CA GLN A 407 -15.86 23.22 -0.59
C GLN A 407 -15.23 22.43 0.59
N ILE A 408 -14.32 23.02 1.38
CA ILE A 408 -13.54 22.32 2.42
C ILE A 408 -14.41 21.57 3.44
N ASN A 409 -15.54 22.16 3.83
CA ASN A 409 -16.50 21.62 4.80
C ASN A 409 -17.81 21.15 4.13
N HIS A 410 -17.79 20.83 2.83
CA HIS A 410 -18.99 20.47 2.09
C HIS A 410 -19.60 19.12 2.55
N LYS A 411 -20.93 19.04 2.58
CA LYS A 411 -21.72 17.86 3.06
C LYS A 411 -21.52 16.53 2.32
N TYR A 412 -20.75 16.52 1.24
CA TYR A 412 -20.47 15.33 0.42
C TYR A 412 -18.96 15.06 0.49
N PRO A 413 -18.49 13.93 1.06
CA PRO A 413 -17.06 13.65 1.21
C PRO A 413 -16.34 13.65 -0.14
N GLU A 414 -16.99 13.26 -1.23
CA GLU A 414 -16.46 13.26 -2.60
C GLU A 414 -15.95 14.65 -3.03
N ARG A 415 -16.57 15.73 -2.53
CA ARG A 415 -16.11 17.11 -2.77
C ARG A 415 -14.99 17.55 -1.84
N ARG A 416 -15.02 17.13 -0.57
CA ARG A 416 -13.92 17.41 0.36
C ARG A 416 -12.65 16.67 -0.07
N LEU A 417 -12.80 15.47 -0.63
CA LEU A 417 -11.72 14.68 -1.21
C LEU A 417 -11.13 15.37 -2.46
N LEU A 418 -11.96 15.96 -3.33
CA LEU A 418 -11.48 16.83 -4.44
C LEU A 418 -10.67 18.03 -3.92
N VAL A 419 -11.07 18.65 -2.81
CA VAL A 419 -10.30 19.75 -2.18
C VAL A 419 -8.94 19.25 -1.68
N ALA A 420 -8.91 18.11 -0.98
CA ALA A 420 -7.69 17.48 -0.51
C ALA A 420 -6.71 17.21 -1.66
N GLU A 421 -7.16 16.49 -2.69
CA GLU A 421 -6.38 16.16 -3.88
C GLU A 421 -5.93 17.45 -4.62
N SER A 422 -6.75 18.51 -4.64
CA SER A 422 -6.40 19.80 -5.25
C SER A 422 -5.26 20.49 -4.52
N CYS A 423 -5.24 20.46 -3.19
CA CYS A 423 -4.15 21.03 -2.38
C CYS A 423 -2.80 20.36 -2.69
N GLY A 424 -2.77 19.03 -2.90
CA GLY A 424 -1.58 18.32 -3.34
C GLY A 424 -1.19 18.64 -4.79
N ALA A 425 -2.15 18.52 -5.72
CA ALA A 425 -1.91 18.71 -7.16
C ALA A 425 -1.48 20.14 -7.54
N LEU A 426 -1.92 21.15 -6.78
CA LEU A 426 -1.58 22.56 -7.01
C LEU A 426 -0.31 23.03 -6.31
N ALA A 427 0.22 22.28 -5.33
CA ALA A 427 1.42 22.65 -4.56
C ALA A 427 2.64 23.11 -5.41
N PRO A 428 2.95 22.51 -6.59
CA PRO A 428 4.07 22.96 -7.43
C PRO A 428 3.88 24.36 -8.06
N TYR A 429 2.63 24.86 -8.12
CA TYR A 429 2.26 26.08 -8.86
C TYR A 429 1.87 27.25 -7.95
N LEU A 430 2.05 27.11 -6.63
CA LEU A 430 1.68 28.10 -5.61
C LEU A 430 2.90 28.80 -5.02
N PRO A 431 2.79 30.09 -4.62
CA PRO A 431 3.86 30.77 -3.89
C PRO A 431 4.22 30.05 -2.59
N LYS A 432 5.50 30.04 -2.21
CA LYS A 432 5.98 29.36 -0.99
C LYS A 432 5.27 29.85 0.28
N GLU A 433 4.93 31.14 0.32
CA GLU A 433 4.17 31.79 1.38
C GLU A 433 2.78 31.16 1.54
N ILE A 434 2.13 30.81 0.43
CA ILE A 434 0.80 30.20 0.37
C ILE A 434 0.87 28.69 0.69
N ARG A 435 1.94 28.01 0.27
CA ARG A 435 2.22 26.61 0.66
C ARG A 435 2.35 26.47 2.18
N SER A 436 3.21 27.28 2.79
CA SER A 436 3.50 27.28 4.24
C SER A 436 2.41 27.93 5.12
N SER A 437 1.35 28.52 4.54
CA SER A 437 0.24 29.12 5.29
C SER A 437 -1.10 28.49 4.96
N LEU A 438 -1.78 28.94 3.90
CA LEU A 438 -3.16 28.58 3.58
C LEU A 438 -3.32 27.11 3.23
N VAL A 439 -2.45 26.55 2.39
CA VAL A 439 -2.63 25.14 1.95
C VAL A 439 -2.32 24.19 3.10
N LEU A 440 -1.27 24.47 3.88
CA LEU A 440 -0.95 23.69 5.09
C LEU A 440 -2.07 23.78 6.15
N SER A 441 -2.70 24.95 6.35
CA SER A 441 -3.80 25.10 7.30
C SER A 441 -5.11 24.44 6.84
N MET A 442 -5.41 24.46 5.53
CA MET A 442 -6.51 23.68 4.94
C MET A 442 -6.32 22.18 5.20
N LEU A 443 -5.14 21.64 4.86
CA LEU A 443 -4.81 20.24 5.07
C LEU A 443 -4.83 19.88 6.57
N GLN A 444 -4.29 20.73 7.45
CA GLN A 444 -4.37 20.53 8.90
C GLN A 444 -5.82 20.48 9.39
N GLN A 445 -6.69 21.40 8.98
CA GLN A 445 -8.09 21.40 9.40
C GLN A 445 -8.78 20.10 8.96
N MET A 446 -8.59 19.68 7.71
CA MET A 446 -9.20 18.48 7.16
C MET A 446 -8.72 17.20 7.85
N LEU A 447 -7.44 17.13 8.25
CA LEU A 447 -6.92 15.99 9.03
C LEU A 447 -7.53 15.91 10.43
N MET A 448 -7.80 17.05 11.09
CA MET A 448 -8.30 17.08 12.47
C MET A 448 -9.82 17.01 12.59
N GLU A 449 -10.56 17.54 11.59
CA GLU A 449 -12.02 17.73 11.67
C GLU A 449 -12.83 16.77 10.77
N ASP A 450 -12.24 16.19 9.72
CA ASP A 450 -13.00 15.34 8.80
C ASP A 450 -13.22 13.92 9.36
N LYS A 451 -14.50 13.51 9.37
CA LYS A 451 -14.95 12.20 9.82
C LYS A 451 -14.69 11.08 8.81
N ALA A 452 -14.56 11.40 7.52
CA ALA A 452 -14.33 10.44 6.45
C ALA A 452 -12.85 10.06 6.34
N ASP A 453 -12.56 8.78 6.53
CA ASP A 453 -11.22 8.19 6.43
C ASP A 453 -10.58 8.44 5.05
N LEU A 454 -11.34 8.26 3.96
CA LEU A 454 -10.87 8.52 2.59
C LEU A 454 -10.43 9.97 2.37
N VAL A 455 -11.07 10.95 3.03
CA VAL A 455 -10.67 12.36 2.94
C VAL A 455 -9.42 12.61 3.76
N ARG A 456 -9.28 12.00 4.95
CA ARG A 456 -8.03 12.05 5.74
C ARG A 456 -6.89 11.26 5.09
N GLU A 457 -7.16 10.30 4.21
CA GLU A 457 -6.16 9.60 3.40
C GLU A 457 -5.63 10.51 2.27
N ALA A 458 -6.52 11.15 1.50
CA ALA A 458 -6.16 12.14 0.48
C ALA A 458 -5.45 13.36 1.09
N VAL A 459 -6.00 13.84 2.22
CA VAL A 459 -5.29 14.26 3.44
C VAL A 459 -3.77 14.13 3.43
N ILE A 460 -3.33 13.01 4.02
CA ILE A 460 -1.94 12.62 4.24
C ILE A 460 -1.13 12.52 2.95
N LYS A 461 -1.71 12.03 1.85
CA LYS A 461 -1.03 11.99 0.54
C LYS A 461 -0.63 13.40 0.09
N SER A 462 -1.53 14.37 0.28
CA SER A 462 -1.31 15.78 -0.09
C SER A 462 -0.39 16.52 0.88
N LEU A 463 -0.39 16.15 2.17
CA LEU A 463 0.62 16.59 3.13
C LEU A 463 2.02 16.07 2.77
N GLY A 464 2.14 14.81 2.31
CA GLY A 464 3.41 14.30 1.80
C GLY A 464 3.92 15.06 0.58
N ILE A 465 3.04 15.39 -0.38
CA ILE A 465 3.41 16.21 -1.55
C ILE A 465 3.86 17.61 -1.12
N ILE A 466 3.12 18.30 -0.25
CA ILE A 466 3.46 19.69 0.10
C ILE A 466 4.73 19.80 0.95
N MET A 467 5.08 18.80 1.77
CA MET A 467 6.36 18.79 2.50
C MET A 467 7.57 18.80 1.57
N GLY A 468 7.47 18.17 0.40
CA GLY A 468 8.49 18.28 -0.68
C GLY A 468 8.58 19.68 -1.33
N TYR A 469 7.81 20.65 -0.86
CA TYR A 469 7.75 22.03 -1.33
C TYR A 469 7.70 23.07 -0.19
N ILE A 470 7.93 22.72 1.08
CA ILE A 470 7.95 23.68 2.19
C ILE A 470 9.40 24.04 2.54
N ASP A 471 9.81 25.25 2.14
CA ASP A 471 11.16 25.79 2.37
C ASP A 471 11.31 26.48 3.74
N ASP A 472 10.27 26.43 4.59
CA ASP A 472 10.10 27.24 5.80
C ASP A 472 10.39 26.41 7.07
N PRO A 473 11.56 26.58 7.72
CA PRO A 473 11.97 25.73 8.85
C PRO A 473 11.09 25.92 10.09
N ASP A 474 10.40 27.05 10.24
CA ASP A 474 9.48 27.29 11.37
C ASP A 474 8.27 26.34 11.30
N LYS A 475 7.99 25.74 10.13
CA LYS A 475 6.93 24.74 9.93
C LYS A 475 7.32 23.33 10.36
N TYR A 476 8.59 23.09 10.72
CA TYR A 476 9.08 21.77 11.12
C TYR A 476 8.25 21.20 12.29
N GLN A 477 8.05 21.98 13.35
CA GLN A 477 7.28 21.54 14.52
C GLN A 477 5.80 21.25 14.18
N GLN A 478 5.20 22.09 13.33
CA GLN A 478 3.83 21.89 12.83
C GLN A 478 3.72 20.60 12.01
N GLY A 479 4.70 20.32 11.14
CA GLY A 479 4.78 19.06 10.37
C GLY A 479 4.97 17.83 11.26
N PHE A 480 5.77 17.92 12.32
CA PHE A 480 5.95 16.84 13.29
C PHE A 480 4.66 16.53 14.07
N GLU A 481 3.92 17.55 14.48
CA GLU A 481 2.63 17.37 15.17
C GLU A 481 1.58 16.73 14.25
N LEU A 482 1.49 17.17 12.99
CA LEU A 482 0.64 16.54 11.97
C LEU A 482 1.02 15.07 11.73
N LEU A 483 2.32 14.76 11.66
CA LEU A 483 2.82 13.39 11.50
C LEU A 483 2.44 12.49 12.70
N LEU A 484 2.58 12.99 13.92
CA LEU A 484 2.18 12.24 15.12
C LEU A 484 0.68 11.98 15.17
N SER A 485 -0.15 12.94 14.75
CA SER A 485 -1.60 12.75 14.63
C SER A 485 -1.96 11.75 13.52
N ALA A 486 -1.26 11.78 12.39
CA ALA A 486 -1.50 10.89 11.25
C ALA A 486 -1.11 9.43 11.52
N LEU A 487 -0.02 9.21 12.28
CA LEU A 487 0.39 7.88 12.76
C LEU A 487 -0.61 7.30 13.78
N GLY A 488 -1.31 8.16 14.53
CA GLY A 488 -2.31 7.78 15.53
C GLY A 488 -3.76 7.81 15.04
N ASP A 489 -4.01 7.83 13.73
CA ASP A 489 -5.38 7.81 13.18
C ASP A 489 -6.03 6.43 13.39
N PRO A 490 -7.32 6.36 13.79
CA PRO A 490 -8.02 5.09 13.97
C PRO A 490 -8.26 4.29 12.67
N SER A 491 -7.97 4.84 11.49
CA SER A 491 -8.05 4.14 10.20
C SER A 491 -6.67 3.68 9.70
N GLU A 492 -6.51 2.36 9.51
CA GLU A 492 -5.30 1.77 8.91
C GLU A 492 -4.96 2.39 7.55
N ARG A 493 -5.96 2.86 6.78
CA ARG A 493 -5.73 3.56 5.50
C ARG A 493 -4.91 4.83 5.66
N VAL A 494 -5.23 5.63 6.68
CA VAL A 494 -4.57 6.91 6.96
C VAL A 494 -3.16 6.66 7.51
N VAL A 495 -3.01 5.69 8.41
CA VAL A 495 -1.69 5.25 8.92
C VAL A 495 -0.82 4.68 7.79
N SER A 496 -1.38 3.86 6.90
CA SER A 496 -0.68 3.27 5.75
C SER A 496 -0.27 4.33 4.73
N ALA A 497 -1.14 5.30 4.41
CA ALA A 497 -0.78 6.47 3.61
C ALA A 497 0.32 7.31 4.28
N THR A 498 0.37 7.35 5.62
CA THR A 498 1.41 8.05 6.37
C THR A 498 2.76 7.37 6.18
N HIS A 499 2.86 6.04 6.36
CA HIS A 499 4.09 5.30 6.07
C HIS A 499 4.49 5.33 4.59
N GLN A 500 3.53 5.37 3.67
CA GLN A 500 3.79 5.35 2.22
C GLN A 500 4.26 6.70 1.66
N VAL A 501 3.68 7.83 2.11
CA VAL A 501 3.88 9.13 1.44
C VAL A 501 4.35 10.23 2.40
N PHE A 502 3.62 10.48 3.49
CA PHE A 502 3.91 11.63 4.35
C PHE A 502 5.18 11.45 5.17
N LEU A 503 5.37 10.31 5.83
CA LEU A 503 6.57 10.04 6.63
C LEU A 503 7.85 10.01 5.78
N PRO A 504 7.91 9.36 4.59
CA PRO A 504 9.10 9.45 3.73
C PRO A 504 9.40 10.86 3.21
N ALA A 505 8.39 11.62 2.78
CA ALA A 505 8.59 13.00 2.31
C ALA A 505 9.03 13.94 3.45
N TYR A 506 8.41 13.80 4.63
CA TYR A 506 8.84 14.51 5.83
C TYR A 506 10.26 14.10 6.23
N ALA A 507 10.62 12.82 6.15
CA ALA A 507 11.96 12.32 6.46
C ALA A 507 13.03 12.96 5.56
N ALA A 508 12.79 13.07 4.24
CA ALA A 508 13.67 13.76 3.32
C ALA A 508 13.90 15.22 3.75
N TRP A 509 12.83 15.98 4.01
CA TRP A 509 12.93 17.36 4.50
C TRP A 509 13.63 17.47 5.86
N THR A 510 13.38 16.54 6.80
CA THR A 510 14.12 16.50 8.08
C THR A 510 15.59 16.17 7.91
N THR A 511 15.99 15.55 6.79
CA THR A 511 17.39 15.22 6.48
C THR A 511 18.12 16.47 5.99
N GLU A 512 17.50 17.26 5.11
CA GLU A 512 18.03 18.55 4.64
C GLU A 512 18.20 19.56 5.79
N LEU A 513 17.27 19.59 6.74
CA LEU A 513 17.35 20.38 7.97
C LEU A 513 18.33 19.80 9.02
N GLY A 514 18.97 18.65 8.76
CA GLY A 514 19.83 17.91 9.72
C GLY A 514 19.08 17.25 10.88
N ASN A 515 17.79 17.57 11.07
CA ASN A 515 16.96 17.16 12.19
C ASN A 515 16.59 15.67 12.22
N LEU A 516 16.84 14.87 11.17
CA LEU A 516 16.56 13.43 11.17
C LEU A 516 17.26 12.70 12.34
N GLN A 517 18.58 12.87 12.42
CA GLN A 517 19.43 12.23 13.45
C GLN A 517 19.45 12.99 14.77
N PHE A 518 19.30 14.33 14.75
CA PHE A 518 19.40 15.16 15.95
C PHE A 518 18.08 15.39 16.69
N HIS A 519 16.93 15.20 16.04
CA HIS A 519 15.61 15.43 16.66
C HIS A 519 14.58 14.32 16.38
N LEU A 520 14.31 13.96 15.12
CA LEU A 520 13.19 13.07 14.77
C LEU A 520 13.36 11.66 15.34
N ILE A 521 14.48 11.00 15.04
CA ILE A 521 14.76 9.65 15.56
C ILE A 521 14.90 9.65 17.10
N PRO A 522 15.71 10.53 17.72
CA PRO A 522 15.78 10.64 19.19
C PRO A 522 14.42 10.89 19.86
N THR A 523 13.55 11.72 19.29
CA THR A 523 12.24 12.02 19.91
C THR A 523 11.30 10.81 19.86
N LEU A 524 11.32 10.03 18.77
CA LEU A 524 10.56 8.77 18.69
C LEU A 524 11.11 7.72 19.67
N LEU A 525 12.43 7.59 19.81
CA LEU A 525 13.06 6.69 20.79
C LEU A 525 12.74 7.10 22.23
N ASN A 526 12.83 8.39 22.56
CA ASN A 526 12.50 8.90 23.89
C ASN A 526 11.01 8.72 24.22
N LYS A 527 10.12 8.77 23.21
CA LYS A 527 8.69 8.42 23.36
C LYS A 527 8.50 6.92 23.65
N ILE A 528 9.20 6.03 22.94
CA ILE A 528 9.20 4.58 23.20
C ILE A 528 9.73 4.28 24.61
N GLU A 529 10.87 4.85 24.99
CA GLU A 529 11.44 4.62 26.32
C GLU A 529 10.53 5.15 27.43
N LYS A 530 9.86 6.29 27.21
CA LYS A 530 8.86 6.81 28.13
C LYS A 530 7.68 5.85 28.30
N LEU A 531 7.12 5.29 27.22
CA LEU A 531 6.05 4.27 27.31
C LEU A 531 6.48 3.04 28.13
N LEU A 532 7.72 2.57 27.93
CA LEU A 532 8.25 1.42 28.66
C LEU A 532 8.49 1.73 30.16
N ARG A 533 8.90 2.96 30.49
CA ARG A 533 9.03 3.43 31.89
C ARG A 533 7.68 3.65 32.59
N GLU A 534 6.64 4.06 31.86
CA GLU A 534 5.28 4.24 32.40
C GLU A 534 4.46 2.92 32.40
N GLY A 535 4.96 1.87 31.75
CA GLY A 535 4.25 0.61 31.49
C GLY A 535 4.11 -0.37 32.67
N GLU A 536 4.60 -0.04 33.88
CA GLU A 536 4.49 -0.91 35.08
C GLU A 536 3.04 -1.21 35.51
N HIS A 537 2.05 -0.50 34.95
CA HIS A 537 0.62 -0.73 35.18
C HIS A 537 -0.15 -1.13 33.90
N GLY A 538 0.58 -1.48 32.83
CA GLY A 538 0.03 -1.84 31.51
C GLY A 538 0.72 -1.08 30.39
N LEU A 539 1.30 -1.80 29.44
CA LEU A 539 1.98 -1.22 28.28
C LEU A 539 0.98 -0.92 27.16
N ASP A 540 1.03 0.29 26.61
CA ASP A 540 0.27 0.65 25.41
C ASP A 540 0.98 0.13 24.16
N GLU A 541 0.75 -1.16 23.86
CA GLU A 541 1.36 -1.85 22.73
C GLU A 541 1.02 -1.20 21.38
N HIS A 542 -0.15 -0.55 21.26
CA HIS A 542 -0.55 0.17 20.05
C HIS A 542 0.30 1.43 19.85
N LYS A 543 0.48 2.28 20.88
CA LYS A 543 1.39 3.43 20.80
C LYS A 543 2.85 3.02 20.61
N LEU A 544 3.27 1.88 21.18
CA LEU A 544 4.61 1.35 20.97
C LEU A 544 4.81 0.97 19.49
N HIS A 545 3.92 0.15 18.94
CA HIS A 545 3.93 -0.25 17.53
C HIS A 545 3.91 0.98 16.60
N MET A 546 3.06 1.97 16.86
CA MET A 546 2.97 3.22 16.12
C MET A 546 4.32 3.99 16.05
N TYR A 547 5.04 4.11 17.16
CA TYR A 547 6.36 4.76 17.16
C TYR A 547 7.46 3.89 16.53
N LEU A 548 7.41 2.57 16.72
CA LEU A 548 8.42 1.64 16.21
C LEU A 548 8.29 1.39 14.70
N SER A 549 7.06 1.33 14.17
CA SER A 549 6.80 1.25 12.73
C SER A 549 7.20 2.54 12.00
N ALA A 550 7.06 3.69 12.67
CA ALA A 550 7.59 4.97 12.18
C ALA A 550 9.12 4.95 12.12
N LEU A 551 9.81 4.53 13.20
CA LEU A 551 11.27 4.32 13.19
C LEU A 551 11.71 3.33 12.10
N GLN A 552 11.00 2.20 11.93
CA GLN A 552 11.29 1.22 10.87
C GLN A 552 11.18 1.82 9.47
N SER A 553 10.26 2.78 9.27
CA SER A 553 10.07 3.49 8.00
C SER A 553 11.15 4.54 7.74
N LEU A 554 11.86 5.01 8.77
CA LEU A 554 12.99 5.95 8.67
C LEU A 554 14.33 5.25 8.38
N ILE A 555 14.43 3.92 8.53
CA ILE A 555 15.67 3.16 8.29
C ILE A 555 16.28 3.43 6.88
N PRO A 556 15.51 3.45 5.77
CA PRO A 556 16.07 3.76 4.44
C PRO A 556 16.64 5.19 4.35
N SER A 557 15.96 6.18 4.95
CA SER A 557 16.38 7.58 4.98
C SER A 557 17.66 7.76 5.81
N LEU A 558 17.74 7.10 6.97
CA LEU A 558 18.93 7.07 7.80
C LEU A 558 20.12 6.42 7.07
N PHE A 559 19.89 5.31 6.37
CA PHE A 559 20.96 4.65 5.60
C PHE A 559 21.43 5.51 4.42
N ALA A 560 20.51 6.18 3.71
CA ALA A 560 20.86 7.13 2.66
C ALA A 560 21.68 8.32 3.21
N LEU A 561 21.31 8.88 4.37
CA LEU A 561 22.09 9.91 5.07
C LEU A 561 23.49 9.43 5.47
N VAL A 562 23.61 8.19 5.94
CA VAL A 562 24.91 7.55 6.25
C VAL A 562 25.78 7.41 4.99
N LEU A 563 25.20 7.03 3.85
CA LEU A 563 25.90 6.94 2.56
C LEU A 563 26.28 8.31 1.99
N GLN A 564 25.39 9.31 2.07
CA GLN A 564 25.63 10.65 1.53
C GLN A 564 26.73 11.39 2.31
N ASN A 565 26.73 11.29 3.65
CA ASN A 565 27.74 11.89 4.51
C ASN A 565 28.95 10.97 4.80
N ALA A 566 29.27 10.04 3.90
CA ALA A 566 30.43 9.17 4.02
C ALA A 566 31.74 9.85 3.55
N PRO A 567 32.91 9.47 4.12
CA PRO A 567 34.20 10.02 3.70
C PRO A 567 34.60 9.66 2.26
N PHE A 568 33.88 8.72 1.62
CA PHE A 568 34.08 8.30 0.24
C PHE A 568 33.07 8.88 -0.76
N THR A 569 32.04 9.63 -0.36
CA THR A 569 30.99 10.11 -1.30
C THR A 569 31.58 10.96 -2.43
N SER A 570 32.60 11.77 -2.15
CA SER A 570 33.32 12.58 -3.16
C SER A 570 34.16 11.75 -4.14
N LYS A 571 34.45 10.49 -3.81
CA LYS A 571 35.13 9.49 -4.66
C LYS A 571 34.12 8.75 -5.57
N ALA A 572 32.83 8.72 -5.21
CA ALA A 572 31.78 7.97 -5.91
C ALA A 572 31.40 8.64 -7.26
N LYS A 573 32.13 8.29 -8.32
CA LYS A 573 31.88 8.75 -9.70
C LYS A 573 31.41 7.59 -10.56
N LEU A 574 30.43 7.84 -11.42
CA LEU A 574 29.95 6.89 -12.41
C LEU A 574 30.99 6.76 -13.55
N GLN A 575 31.97 5.88 -13.36
CA GLN A 575 33.03 5.58 -14.32
C GLN A 575 33.38 4.09 -14.27
N GLY A 576 33.10 3.35 -15.36
CA GLY A 576 33.29 1.90 -15.47
C GLY A 576 31.97 1.14 -15.55
N GLU A 577 32.05 -0.18 -15.42
CA GLU A 577 30.87 -1.06 -15.31
C GLU A 577 30.17 -0.86 -13.96
N VAL A 578 28.84 -0.78 -13.97
CA VAL A 578 28.06 -0.60 -12.74
C VAL A 578 27.90 -1.97 -12.04
N PRO A 579 28.31 -2.12 -10.76
CA PRO A 579 28.15 -3.37 -10.05
C PRO A 579 26.66 -3.69 -9.82
N GLN A 580 26.27 -4.97 -9.93
CA GLN A 580 24.87 -5.35 -9.70
C GLN A 580 24.56 -5.41 -8.20
N ILE A 581 23.56 -4.62 -7.77
CA ILE A 581 22.99 -4.74 -6.41
C ILE A 581 22.22 -6.05 -6.32
N GLU A 582 22.63 -6.92 -5.39
CA GLU A 582 21.99 -8.20 -5.10
C GLU A 582 20.49 -8.04 -4.80
N VAL A 583 19.65 -8.89 -5.39
CA VAL A 583 18.17 -8.75 -5.33
C VAL A 583 17.63 -8.76 -3.90
N THR A 584 18.28 -9.47 -2.96
CA THR A 584 17.83 -9.49 -1.55
C THR A 584 18.40 -8.36 -0.70
N ARG A 585 19.33 -7.52 -1.21
CA ARG A 585 20.17 -6.59 -0.42
C ARG A 585 19.37 -5.64 0.47
N PHE A 586 18.14 -5.30 0.10
CA PHE A 586 17.23 -4.46 0.89
C PHE A 586 15.90 -5.19 1.15
N PRO A 587 15.27 -5.00 2.33
CA PRO A 587 13.88 -5.37 2.55
C PRO A 587 12.96 -4.70 1.53
N ARG A 588 11.91 -5.39 1.08
CA ARG A 588 10.90 -4.83 0.15
C ARG A 588 10.33 -3.52 0.74
N PRO A 589 10.46 -2.37 0.06
CA PRO A 589 9.95 -1.10 0.56
C PRO A 589 8.42 -1.06 0.54
N VAL A 590 7.82 -0.26 1.42
CA VAL A 590 6.35 -0.12 1.52
C VAL A 590 5.81 0.81 0.42
N SER A 591 6.62 1.76 -0.05
CA SER A 591 6.35 2.64 -1.19
C SER A 591 7.66 2.94 -1.93
N PRO A 592 7.61 3.46 -3.18
CA PRO A 592 8.81 3.89 -3.91
C PRO A 592 9.64 4.95 -3.15
N LEU A 593 8.98 5.79 -2.33
CA LEU A 593 9.66 6.81 -1.52
C LEU A 593 10.48 6.23 -0.35
N GLN A 594 10.34 4.92 -0.05
CA GLN A 594 11.20 4.19 0.87
C GLN A 594 12.32 3.39 0.16
N ASP A 595 12.40 3.41 -1.17
CA ASP A 595 13.48 2.74 -1.90
C ASP A 595 14.77 3.56 -1.81
N VAL A 596 15.85 2.95 -1.33
CA VAL A 596 17.15 3.61 -1.17
C VAL A 596 17.69 4.11 -2.52
N ALA A 597 17.38 3.45 -3.65
CA ALA A 597 17.79 3.90 -4.98
C ALA A 597 17.09 5.20 -5.39
N ILE A 598 15.84 5.39 -4.96
CA ILE A 598 15.05 6.61 -5.22
C ILE A 598 15.50 7.74 -4.28
N ILE A 599 15.79 7.45 -3.01
CA ILE A 599 16.31 8.44 -2.04
C ILE A 599 17.73 8.92 -2.41
N ILE A 600 18.59 8.04 -2.96
CA ILE A 600 19.92 8.40 -3.49
C ILE A 600 19.83 9.11 -4.85
N GLY A 601 18.76 8.88 -5.62
CA GLY A 601 18.46 9.50 -6.91
C GLY A 601 18.77 8.64 -8.14
N SER A 602 19.55 7.57 -8.01
CA SER A 602 19.73 6.55 -9.05
C SER A 602 20.20 5.20 -8.47
N ARG A 603 19.92 4.11 -9.18
CA ARG A 603 20.32 2.75 -8.78
C ARG A 603 21.83 2.54 -8.98
N GLU A 604 22.38 3.18 -10.00
CA GLU A 604 23.77 3.11 -10.42
C GLU A 604 24.69 3.81 -9.40
N GLN A 605 24.28 4.99 -8.91
CA GLN A 605 24.98 5.70 -7.85
C GLN A 605 24.90 4.96 -6.52
N LEU A 606 23.75 4.37 -6.18
CA LEU A 606 23.63 3.50 -5.00
C LEU A 606 24.57 2.30 -5.10
N ALA A 607 24.70 1.67 -6.27
CA ALA A 607 25.59 0.52 -6.46
C ALA A 607 27.06 0.87 -6.20
N VAL A 608 27.54 2.00 -6.74
CA VAL A 608 28.90 2.51 -6.48
C VAL A 608 29.09 2.88 -5.01
N LEU A 609 28.10 3.54 -4.38
CA LEU A 609 28.15 3.87 -2.96
C LEU A 609 28.17 2.64 -2.05
N LEU A 610 27.46 1.56 -2.40
CA LEU A 610 27.49 0.30 -1.67
C LEU A 610 28.86 -0.39 -1.76
N GLN A 611 29.47 -0.45 -2.95
CA GLN A 611 30.81 -1.01 -3.10
C GLN A 611 31.85 -0.26 -2.25
N LEU A 612 31.76 1.07 -2.20
CA LEU A 612 32.64 1.89 -1.36
C LEU A 612 32.32 1.75 0.14
N TYR A 613 31.04 1.63 0.51
CA TYR A 613 30.57 1.39 1.88
C TYR A 613 31.13 0.08 2.46
N ASP A 614 30.98 -1.02 1.73
CA ASP A 614 31.45 -2.33 2.14
C ASP A 614 32.99 -2.36 2.23
N TYR A 615 33.70 -1.81 1.24
CA TYR A 615 35.16 -1.67 1.27
C TYR A 615 35.67 -0.85 2.46
N GLN A 616 35.04 0.32 2.73
CA GLN A 616 35.40 1.21 3.83
C GLN A 616 35.27 0.49 5.17
N LEU A 617 34.16 -0.23 5.40
CA LEU A 617 33.92 -0.95 6.64
C LEU A 617 34.91 -2.09 6.89
N GLU A 618 35.33 -2.81 5.86
CA GLU A 618 36.31 -3.91 5.97
C GLU A 618 37.75 -3.42 6.20
N HIS A 619 38.16 -2.32 5.54
CA HIS A 619 39.58 -1.94 5.43
C HIS A 619 39.96 -0.66 6.20
N GLU A 620 39.12 0.39 6.14
CA GLU A 620 39.42 1.72 6.72
C GLU A 620 38.63 1.99 8.04
N GLY A 621 37.65 1.13 8.34
CA GLY A 621 36.78 1.20 9.51
C GLY A 621 35.84 2.41 9.48
N THR A 622 35.53 2.94 10.66
CA THR A 622 34.54 4.02 10.87
C THR A 622 35.20 5.38 11.13
N THR A 623 36.43 5.59 10.67
CA THR A 623 37.17 6.83 10.90
C THR A 623 36.62 7.98 10.04
N GLY A 624 36.50 9.18 10.63
CA GLY A 624 35.98 10.37 9.92
C GLY A 624 34.51 10.33 9.50
N TRP A 625 33.72 9.34 9.95
CA TRP A 625 32.35 9.09 9.48
C TRP A 625 31.32 9.33 10.59
N GLU A 626 31.06 10.60 10.88
CA GLU A 626 30.28 11.03 12.07
C GLU A 626 28.85 10.46 12.11
N THR A 627 28.17 10.39 10.96
CA THR A 627 26.80 9.83 10.85
C THR A 627 26.77 8.34 11.19
N LEU A 628 27.74 7.56 10.71
CA LEU A 628 27.85 6.14 11.07
C LEU A 628 28.28 5.95 12.53
N LEU A 629 29.20 6.78 13.03
CA LEU A 629 29.60 6.78 14.44
C LEU A 629 28.43 7.12 15.37
N TRP A 630 27.53 8.00 14.97
CA TRP A 630 26.27 8.26 15.70
C TRP A 630 25.37 7.02 15.72
N VAL A 631 25.19 6.34 14.58
CA VAL A 631 24.43 5.08 14.51
C VAL A 631 25.03 4.01 15.43
N VAL A 632 26.35 3.84 15.43
CA VAL A 632 27.03 2.79 16.20
C VAL A 632 27.14 3.13 17.69
N ASN A 633 27.38 4.38 18.06
CA ASN A 633 27.72 4.76 19.45
C ASN A 633 26.56 5.40 20.23
N GLN A 634 25.44 5.73 19.58
CA GLN A 634 24.26 6.32 20.24
C GLN A 634 22.99 5.52 19.92
N LEU A 635 22.66 5.37 18.64
CA LEU A 635 21.41 4.72 18.22
C LEU A 635 21.35 3.23 18.60
N LEU A 636 22.36 2.44 18.25
CA LEU A 636 22.38 1.00 18.59
C LEU A 636 22.38 0.75 20.11
N PRO A 637 23.22 1.41 20.94
CA PRO A 637 23.16 1.26 22.40
C PRO A 637 21.79 1.63 22.98
N GLN A 638 21.19 2.75 22.57
CA GLN A 638 19.86 3.15 23.08
C GLN A 638 18.77 2.14 22.69
N LEU A 639 18.82 1.59 21.47
CA LEU A 639 17.89 0.53 21.03
C LEU A 639 18.05 -0.76 21.83
N ILE A 640 19.28 -1.19 22.13
CA ILE A 640 19.52 -2.42 22.90
C ILE A 640 19.16 -2.21 24.39
N GLU A 641 19.37 -1.01 24.95
CA GLU A 641 18.91 -0.66 26.29
C GLU A 641 17.37 -0.62 26.39
N ILE A 642 16.70 -0.11 25.35
CA ILE A 642 15.23 -0.18 25.21
C ILE A 642 14.77 -1.64 25.18
N VAL A 643 15.41 -2.50 24.39
CA VAL A 643 15.11 -3.94 24.35
C VAL A 643 15.35 -4.63 25.71
N GLY A 644 16.39 -4.24 26.44
CA GLY A 644 16.68 -4.69 27.81
C GLY A 644 15.67 -4.25 28.89
N LYS A 645 14.66 -3.44 28.52
CA LYS A 645 13.51 -3.03 29.36
C LYS A 645 12.21 -3.75 28.99
N ILE A 646 12.15 -4.47 27.86
CA ILE A 646 10.92 -5.13 27.39
C ILE A 646 10.69 -6.45 28.16
N ASN A 647 9.48 -6.62 28.68
CA ASN A 647 9.03 -7.90 29.25
C ASN A 647 8.83 -8.93 28.13
N VAL A 648 9.53 -10.05 28.25
CA VAL A 648 9.53 -11.16 27.28
C VAL A 648 8.16 -11.83 27.08
N ALA A 649 7.22 -11.62 28.03
CA ALA A 649 5.85 -12.11 27.92
C ALA A 649 5.00 -11.37 26.86
N SER A 650 5.37 -10.14 26.45
CA SER A 650 4.71 -9.48 25.31
C SER A 650 5.33 -9.96 23.99
N THR A 651 4.73 -10.99 23.40
CA THR A 651 5.12 -11.52 22.10
C THR A 651 5.01 -10.47 20.99
N ALA A 652 4.01 -9.59 21.04
CA ALA A 652 3.85 -8.48 20.10
C ALA A 652 5.05 -7.51 20.14
N CYS A 653 5.54 -7.15 21.33
CA CYS A 653 6.73 -6.32 21.47
C CYS A 653 7.99 -7.03 20.98
N VAL A 654 8.15 -8.32 21.31
CA VAL A 654 9.28 -9.15 20.83
C VAL A 654 9.30 -9.17 19.30
N HIS A 655 8.18 -9.55 18.67
CA HIS A 655 8.06 -9.68 17.22
C HIS A 655 8.39 -8.38 16.47
N GLU A 656 7.82 -7.26 16.89
CA GLU A 656 8.01 -5.97 16.20
C GLU A 656 9.43 -5.40 16.39
N PHE A 657 10.08 -5.61 17.54
CA PHE A 657 11.50 -5.28 17.68
C PHE A 657 12.42 -6.22 16.90
N SER A 658 12.13 -7.52 16.83
CA SER A 658 12.85 -8.46 15.97
C SER A 658 12.77 -8.03 14.50
N ARG A 659 11.58 -7.65 14.05
CA ARG A 659 11.32 -7.14 12.69
C ARG A 659 12.07 -5.84 12.41
N PHE A 660 12.08 -4.91 13.37
CA PHE A 660 12.85 -3.66 13.29
C PHE A 660 14.36 -3.93 13.16
N PHE A 661 14.93 -4.77 14.02
CA PHE A 661 16.35 -5.12 13.97
C PHE A 661 16.71 -5.87 12.69
N TRP A 662 15.84 -6.76 12.20
CA TRP A 662 16.01 -7.44 10.92
C TRP A 662 16.04 -6.43 9.76
N ARG A 663 15.08 -5.50 9.72
CA ARG A 663 15.03 -4.44 8.70
C ARG A 663 16.26 -3.53 8.75
N LEU A 664 16.76 -3.20 9.94
CA LEU A 664 17.97 -2.41 10.14
C LEU A 664 19.21 -3.13 9.62
N CYS A 665 19.43 -4.37 10.07
CA CYS A 665 20.61 -5.18 9.73
C CYS A 665 20.64 -5.59 8.25
N ARG A 666 19.48 -5.89 7.65
CA ARG A 666 19.37 -6.08 6.18
C ARG A 666 19.68 -4.79 5.41
N THR A 667 19.18 -3.64 5.86
CA THR A 667 19.43 -2.36 5.14
C THR A 667 20.90 -1.95 5.22
N PHE A 668 21.52 -2.04 6.40
CA PHE A 668 22.93 -1.68 6.55
C PHE A 668 23.88 -2.72 5.93
N GLY A 669 23.63 -4.04 6.05
CA GLY A 669 24.35 -5.10 5.33
C GLY A 669 25.17 -6.06 6.21
N LYS A 670 25.70 -7.15 5.63
CA LYS A 670 26.36 -8.26 6.38
C LYS A 670 27.57 -7.77 7.17
N ILE A 671 28.44 -6.96 6.56
CA ILE A 671 29.68 -6.46 7.19
C ILE A 671 29.35 -5.59 8.40
N PHE A 672 28.41 -4.65 8.29
CA PHE A 672 27.94 -3.83 9.42
C PHE A 672 27.29 -4.69 10.51
N THR A 673 26.43 -5.65 10.13
CA THR A 673 25.76 -6.56 11.07
C THR A 673 26.78 -7.36 11.88
N ASN A 674 27.80 -7.92 11.22
CA ASN A 674 28.84 -8.73 11.86
C ASN A 674 29.85 -7.90 12.68
N THR A 675 30.22 -6.70 12.24
CA THR A 675 31.29 -5.90 12.86
C THR A 675 30.81 -4.83 13.85
N LYS A 676 29.50 -4.52 13.88
CA LYS A 676 28.90 -3.48 14.75
C LYS A 676 27.71 -3.99 15.58
N VAL A 677 26.75 -4.67 14.96
CA VAL A 677 25.51 -5.07 15.66
C VAL A 677 25.72 -6.31 16.53
N LYS A 678 26.20 -7.43 15.96
CA LYS A 678 26.42 -8.69 16.70
C LYS A 678 27.32 -8.49 17.95
N PRO A 679 28.45 -7.73 17.90
CA PRO A 679 29.30 -7.51 19.06
C PRO A 679 28.61 -6.79 20.23
N GLN A 680 27.78 -5.77 19.99
CA GLN A 680 27.13 -5.01 21.07
C GLN A 680 26.10 -5.86 21.83
N PHE A 681 25.34 -6.70 21.12
CA PHE A 681 24.47 -7.68 21.77
C PHE A 681 25.30 -8.70 22.58
N GLN A 682 26.37 -9.25 21.99
CA GLN A 682 27.25 -10.22 22.67
C GLN A 682 27.93 -9.65 23.93
N GLU A 683 28.33 -8.39 23.92
CA GLU A 683 28.91 -7.70 25.08
C GLU A 683 27.90 -7.58 26.23
N ILE A 684 26.68 -7.11 25.95
CA ILE A 684 25.61 -6.97 26.95
C ILE A 684 25.13 -8.33 27.49
N LEU A 685 25.11 -9.37 26.64
CA LEU A 685 24.78 -10.74 27.04
C LEU A 685 25.87 -11.31 27.96
N ARG A 686 27.16 -11.19 27.59
CA ARG A 686 28.30 -11.66 28.41
C ARG A 686 28.41 -10.95 29.76
N LEU A 687 28.25 -9.63 29.80
CA LEU A 687 28.22 -8.87 31.05
C LEU A 687 27.06 -9.29 31.98
N SER A 688 26.04 -9.96 31.44
CA SER A 688 24.94 -10.54 32.22
C SER A 688 25.23 -11.96 32.74
N GLU A 689 26.18 -12.70 32.16
CA GLU A 689 26.60 -14.03 32.61
C GLU A 689 27.33 -13.95 33.97
N GLU A 690 28.12 -12.89 34.17
CA GLU A 690 28.84 -12.64 35.44
C GLU A 690 27.93 -12.17 36.58
N ASN A 691 26.69 -11.77 36.28
CA ASN A 691 25.76 -11.08 37.21
C ASN A 691 24.41 -11.81 37.37
N ILE A 692 24.35 -13.13 37.17
CA ILE A 692 23.12 -13.92 37.36
C ILE A 692 22.87 -14.19 38.86
N ASP A 693 22.40 -13.18 39.59
CA ASP A 693 21.81 -13.36 40.92
C ASP A 693 20.56 -14.24 40.80
N SER A 694 20.65 -15.50 41.23
CA SER A 694 19.61 -16.53 41.09
C SER A 694 18.29 -16.22 41.82
N THR A 695 18.26 -15.17 42.65
CA THR A 695 17.09 -14.66 43.35
C THR A 695 16.40 -13.47 42.65
N ALA A 696 16.99 -12.92 41.59
CA ALA A 696 16.47 -11.77 40.87
C ALA A 696 16.33 -12.07 39.36
N GLY A 697 15.09 -12.19 38.87
CA GLY A 697 14.77 -12.45 37.45
C GLY A 697 15.08 -11.30 36.46
N ASN A 698 16.07 -10.46 36.78
CA ASN A 698 16.40 -9.20 36.09
C ASN A 698 17.59 -9.28 35.12
N GLY A 699 18.36 -10.38 35.12
CA GLY A 699 19.49 -10.58 34.19
C GLY A 699 19.03 -10.55 32.73
N VAL A 700 19.83 -9.98 31.82
CA VAL A 700 19.38 -9.71 30.43
C VAL A 700 19.01 -11.00 29.67
N LEU A 701 19.58 -12.14 30.07
CA LEU A 701 19.27 -13.46 29.53
C LEU A 701 17.82 -13.92 29.76
N THR A 702 17.08 -13.37 30.73
CA THR A 702 15.65 -13.68 30.96
C THR A 702 14.69 -12.77 30.18
N LYS A 703 15.22 -11.76 29.48
CA LYS A 703 14.44 -10.69 28.84
C LYS A 703 14.33 -10.85 27.33
N ALA A 704 13.59 -9.91 26.70
CA ALA A 704 13.38 -9.87 25.25
C ALA A 704 14.67 -9.74 24.41
N THR A 705 15.80 -9.35 24.99
CA THR A 705 17.10 -9.25 24.29
C THR A 705 17.52 -10.55 23.62
N VAL A 706 17.30 -11.71 24.25
CA VAL A 706 17.63 -13.03 23.70
C VAL A 706 16.81 -13.35 22.45
N PRO A 707 15.45 -13.36 22.47
CA PRO A 707 14.67 -13.62 21.27
C PRO A 707 14.87 -12.55 20.19
N ILE A 708 15.01 -11.27 20.53
CA ILE A 708 15.24 -10.20 19.54
C ILE A 708 16.62 -10.35 18.86
N TYR A 709 17.65 -10.76 19.59
CA TYR A 709 18.95 -11.07 19.00
C TYR A 709 18.89 -12.30 18.10
N ALA A 710 18.30 -13.40 18.57
CA ALA A 710 18.16 -14.63 17.81
C ALA A 710 17.34 -14.43 16.53
N THR A 711 16.14 -13.86 16.64
CA THR A 711 15.14 -13.79 15.56
C THR A 711 15.23 -12.53 14.70
N GLY A 712 15.84 -11.46 15.22
CA GLY A 712 16.03 -10.19 14.51
C GLY A 712 17.44 -9.98 13.93
N VAL A 713 18.49 -10.48 14.58
CA VAL A 713 19.89 -10.21 14.16
C VAL A 713 20.57 -11.44 13.56
N LEU A 714 20.52 -12.59 14.22
CA LEU A 714 21.22 -13.80 13.74
C LEU A 714 20.57 -14.41 12.48
N THR A 715 19.25 -14.32 12.34
CA THR A 715 18.47 -14.75 11.16
C THR A 715 18.63 -13.86 9.91
N CYS A 716 19.28 -12.70 10.01
CA CYS A 716 19.38 -11.75 8.89
C CYS A 716 20.05 -12.32 7.63
N TYR A 717 20.89 -13.34 7.79
CA TYR A 717 21.61 -14.01 6.73
C TYR A 717 21.46 -15.52 6.94
N ILE A 718 21.23 -16.27 5.86
CA ILE A 718 20.82 -17.69 5.93
C ILE A 718 21.98 -18.61 5.49
N GLN A 719 23.21 -18.08 5.51
CA GLN A 719 24.43 -18.83 5.19
C GLN A 719 24.76 -19.82 6.31
N GLU A 720 25.57 -20.84 5.99
CA GLU A 720 25.90 -21.92 6.93
C GLU A 720 26.61 -21.41 8.21
N GLU A 721 27.44 -20.37 8.07
CA GLU A 721 28.08 -19.65 9.17
C GLU A 721 27.06 -19.02 10.12
N ASP A 722 26.10 -18.26 9.60
CA ASP A 722 25.07 -17.57 10.38
C ASP A 722 24.11 -18.58 11.04
N ARG A 723 23.82 -19.70 10.38
CA ARG A 723 23.07 -20.84 10.97
C ARG A 723 23.83 -21.48 12.13
N LYS A 724 25.14 -21.70 12.01
CA LYS A 724 25.99 -22.25 13.09
C LYS A 724 26.03 -21.31 14.30
N LEU A 725 26.25 -20.02 14.07
CA LEU A 725 26.21 -19.00 15.13
C LEU A 725 24.85 -18.94 15.86
N LEU A 726 23.73 -19.20 15.17
CA LEU A 726 22.41 -19.28 15.79
C LEU A 726 22.22 -20.58 16.61
N VAL A 727 22.76 -21.72 16.15
CA VAL A 727 22.77 -22.98 16.93
C VAL A 727 23.60 -22.81 18.19
N GLU A 728 24.86 -22.40 18.07
CA GLU A 728 25.80 -22.18 19.17
C GLU A 728 25.20 -21.23 20.22
N PHE A 729 24.64 -20.09 19.79
CA PHE A 729 23.99 -19.14 20.70
C PHE A 729 22.78 -19.74 21.46
N LEU A 730 21.94 -20.54 20.81
CA LEU A 730 20.78 -21.15 21.47
C LEU A 730 21.18 -22.33 22.39
N GLU A 731 22.25 -23.05 22.06
CA GLU A 731 22.85 -24.09 22.92
C GLU A 731 23.47 -23.47 24.18
N ASP A 732 24.22 -22.38 24.05
CA ASP A 732 24.79 -21.61 25.17
C ASP A 732 23.68 -21.03 26.07
N VAL A 733 22.68 -20.34 25.51
CA VAL A 733 21.56 -19.77 26.28
C VAL A 733 20.75 -20.86 27.00
N MET A 734 20.44 -21.97 26.31
CA MET A 734 19.74 -23.10 26.93
C MET A 734 20.54 -23.68 28.10
N THR A 735 21.86 -23.78 27.96
CA THR A 735 22.76 -24.28 29.00
C THR A 735 22.82 -23.32 30.19
N MET A 736 23.07 -22.04 29.93
CA MET A 736 23.22 -21.01 30.98
C MET A 736 21.94 -20.80 31.78
N LEU A 737 20.77 -20.72 31.14
CA LEU A 737 19.48 -20.61 31.85
C LEU A 737 19.18 -21.86 32.70
N SER A 738 19.48 -23.06 32.16
CA SER A 738 19.24 -24.33 32.87
C SER A 738 20.15 -24.52 34.08
N LEU A 739 21.43 -24.15 33.98
CA LEU A 739 22.40 -24.30 35.07
C LEU A 739 22.28 -23.21 36.14
N SER A 740 21.80 -22.02 35.79
CA SER A 740 21.50 -20.94 36.75
C SER A 740 20.11 -21.05 37.41
N HIS A 741 19.29 -22.02 37.00
CA HIS A 741 17.88 -22.16 37.38
C HIS A 741 17.00 -20.93 37.03
N ALA A 742 17.42 -20.13 36.05
CA ALA A 742 16.70 -18.94 35.62
C ALA A 742 15.40 -19.25 34.83
N PRO A 743 14.42 -18.32 34.79
CA PRO A 743 13.24 -18.45 33.95
C PRO A 743 13.58 -18.70 32.48
N LEU A 744 12.95 -19.72 31.88
CA LEU A 744 13.21 -20.16 30.51
C LEU A 744 12.49 -19.32 29.44
N ASP A 745 11.72 -18.30 29.82
CA ASP A 745 10.71 -17.68 28.96
C ASP A 745 11.31 -16.92 27.75
N SER A 746 12.56 -16.48 27.84
CA SER A 746 13.34 -15.94 26.72
C SER A 746 13.75 -17.00 25.68
N LEU A 747 14.11 -18.20 26.13
CA LEU A 747 14.34 -19.34 25.25
C LEU A 747 13.02 -19.80 24.61
N LYS A 748 11.92 -19.83 25.38
CA LYS A 748 10.57 -20.14 24.86
C LYS A 748 10.16 -19.17 23.76
N ALA A 749 10.25 -17.86 24.00
CA ALA A 749 9.96 -16.83 23.01
C ALA A 749 10.81 -16.98 21.75
N SER A 750 12.11 -17.27 21.90
CA SER A 750 13.02 -17.53 20.76
C SER A 750 12.55 -18.72 19.91
N PHE A 751 12.14 -19.81 20.56
CA PHE A 751 11.66 -21.02 19.89
C PHE A 751 10.28 -20.85 19.25
N VAL A 752 9.40 -20.02 19.81
CA VAL A 752 8.09 -19.71 19.21
C VAL A 752 8.26 -18.84 17.96
N GLU A 753 9.03 -17.76 18.03
CA GLU A 753 9.29 -16.87 16.89
C GLU A 753 10.05 -17.58 15.75
N LEU A 754 11.11 -18.36 16.06
CA LEU A 754 11.81 -19.15 15.04
C LEU A 754 10.95 -20.31 14.53
N GLY A 755 10.18 -20.97 15.40
CA GLY A 755 9.32 -22.10 15.08
C GLY A 755 8.13 -21.75 14.19
N ALA A 756 7.73 -20.48 14.12
CA ALA A 756 6.72 -19.98 13.19
C ALA A 756 7.15 -20.08 11.71
N ASN A 757 8.46 -20.24 11.43
CA ASN A 757 8.99 -20.41 10.08
C ASN A 757 9.60 -21.83 9.90
N PRO A 758 9.04 -22.69 9.02
CA PRO A 758 9.54 -24.04 8.78
C PRO A 758 11.03 -24.14 8.41
N ALA A 759 11.63 -23.09 7.85
CA ALA A 759 13.05 -23.05 7.50
C ALA A 759 14.00 -23.22 8.70
N TYR A 760 13.53 -23.05 9.94
CA TYR A 760 14.30 -23.24 11.17
C TYR A 760 13.94 -24.51 11.96
N HIS A 761 12.96 -25.32 11.53
CA HIS A 761 12.54 -26.51 12.29
C HIS A 761 13.69 -27.50 12.52
N GLU A 762 14.47 -27.83 11.50
CA GLU A 762 15.64 -28.72 11.65
C GLU A 762 16.75 -28.10 12.52
N LEU A 763 16.90 -26.77 12.49
CA LEU A 763 17.88 -26.04 13.30
C LEU A 763 17.51 -26.13 14.79
N LEU A 764 16.26 -25.85 15.13
CA LEU A 764 15.75 -25.95 16.50
C LEU A 764 15.79 -27.39 17.02
N LEU A 765 15.48 -28.39 16.17
CA LEU A 765 15.63 -29.81 16.50
C LEU A 765 17.10 -30.23 16.70
N THR A 766 18.05 -29.52 16.10
CA THR A 766 19.49 -29.74 16.32
C THR A 766 19.91 -29.22 17.70
N VAL A 767 19.51 -27.99 18.05
CA VAL A 767 19.73 -27.41 19.39
C VAL A 767 19.13 -28.29 20.50
N LEU A 768 17.91 -28.81 20.31
CA LEU A 768 17.33 -29.72 21.29
C LEU A 768 18.03 -31.08 21.34
N TRP A 769 18.65 -31.54 20.25
CA TRP A 769 19.45 -32.77 20.26
C TRP A 769 20.76 -32.60 21.05
N TYR A 770 21.43 -31.46 20.98
CA TYR A 770 22.51 -31.10 21.90
C TYR A 770 22.02 -31.19 23.35
N GLY A 771 20.86 -30.59 23.64
CA GLY A 771 20.25 -30.61 24.97
C GLY A 771 19.89 -32.01 25.47
N VAL A 772 19.51 -32.93 24.57
CA VAL A 772 19.21 -34.34 24.88
C VAL A 772 20.44 -35.12 25.34
N VAL A 773 21.59 -34.90 24.71
CA VAL A 773 22.84 -35.64 25.00
C VAL A 773 23.74 -34.94 26.04
N HIS A 774 23.31 -33.79 26.56
CA HIS A 774 24.09 -32.98 27.50
C HIS A 774 24.30 -33.68 28.86
N THR A 775 25.45 -33.46 29.50
CA THR A 775 25.84 -34.15 30.74
C THR A 775 25.01 -33.78 31.97
N SER A 776 24.58 -32.51 32.07
CA SER A 776 23.70 -32.05 33.14
C SER A 776 22.24 -32.41 32.89
N ALA A 777 21.62 -33.06 33.88
CA ALA A 777 20.19 -33.38 33.88
C ALA A 777 19.29 -32.14 33.76
N LEU A 778 19.71 -30.98 34.26
CA LEU A 778 18.93 -29.74 34.15
C LEU A 778 18.73 -29.31 32.70
N VAL A 779 19.77 -29.39 31.88
CA VAL A 779 19.70 -29.08 30.44
C VAL A 779 18.82 -30.10 29.71
N ARG A 780 18.92 -31.39 30.07
CA ARG A 780 18.06 -32.46 29.52
C ARG A 780 16.58 -32.27 29.87
N CYS A 781 16.27 -31.82 31.10
CA CYS A 781 14.92 -31.41 31.49
C CYS A 781 14.40 -30.21 30.68
N THR A 782 15.26 -29.22 30.40
CA THR A 782 14.91 -28.08 29.55
C THR A 782 14.64 -28.54 28.11
N ALA A 783 15.50 -29.37 27.53
CA ALA A 783 15.31 -29.89 26.18
C ALA A 783 13.97 -30.64 26.03
N ALA A 784 13.62 -31.49 27.01
CA ALA A 784 12.34 -32.19 27.06
C ALA A 784 11.13 -31.23 27.02
N ARG A 785 11.17 -30.17 27.83
CA ARG A 785 10.13 -29.12 27.88
C ARG A 785 10.06 -28.28 26.60
N MET A 786 11.19 -28.03 25.94
CA MET A 786 11.22 -27.24 24.71
C MET A 786 10.67 -28.02 23.50
N PHE A 787 10.74 -29.35 23.48
CA PHE A 787 10.03 -30.16 22.48
C PHE A 787 8.51 -29.96 22.54
N GLU A 788 7.93 -29.77 23.73
CA GLU A 788 6.49 -29.55 23.92
C GLU A 788 5.96 -28.37 23.08
N LEU A 789 6.76 -27.30 22.96
CA LEU A 789 6.42 -26.10 22.21
C LEU A 789 6.53 -26.34 20.69
N LEU A 790 7.57 -27.04 20.23
CA LEU A 790 7.81 -27.25 18.79
C LEU A 790 6.83 -28.25 18.16
N VAL A 791 6.37 -29.26 18.89
CA VAL A 791 5.48 -30.33 18.35
C VAL A 791 4.19 -29.78 17.73
N LYS A 792 3.71 -28.60 18.13
CA LYS A 792 2.51 -27.98 17.54
C LYS A 792 2.75 -27.33 16.17
N GLY A 793 3.99 -27.02 15.80
CA GLY A 793 4.34 -26.38 14.52
C GLY A 793 5.16 -27.25 13.56
N VAL A 794 5.89 -28.25 14.07
CA VAL A 794 6.78 -29.10 13.26
C VAL A 794 6.00 -30.15 12.46
N HIS A 795 6.33 -30.32 11.17
CA HIS A 795 5.70 -31.30 10.30
C HIS A 795 5.84 -32.74 10.83
N GLU A 796 4.78 -33.55 10.74
CA GLU A 796 4.71 -34.85 11.42
C GLU A 796 5.85 -35.82 11.09
N THR A 797 6.42 -35.77 9.87
CA THR A 797 7.57 -36.61 9.49
C THR A 797 8.81 -36.30 10.33
N LEU A 798 9.08 -35.02 10.62
CA LEU A 798 10.16 -34.61 11.52
C LEU A 798 9.82 -34.97 12.98
N VAL A 799 8.54 -34.93 13.38
CA VAL A 799 8.13 -35.41 14.71
C VAL A 799 8.43 -36.90 14.85
N ALA A 800 8.05 -37.73 13.87
CA ALA A 800 8.31 -39.16 13.84
C ALA A 800 9.81 -39.50 13.78
N GLN A 801 10.59 -38.79 12.95
CA GLN A 801 12.00 -39.11 12.68
C GLN A 801 12.99 -38.49 13.68
N ARG A 802 12.68 -37.34 14.28
CA ARG A 802 13.59 -36.60 15.16
C ARG A 802 13.09 -36.40 16.58
N VAL A 803 11.82 -36.02 16.77
CA VAL A 803 11.29 -35.71 18.12
C VAL A 803 11.02 -36.98 18.93
N VAL A 804 10.29 -37.93 18.37
CA VAL A 804 9.89 -39.16 19.07
C VAL A 804 11.11 -39.98 19.54
N PRO A 805 12.17 -40.21 18.73
CA PRO A 805 13.37 -40.90 19.21
C PRO A 805 14.12 -40.13 20.31
N ALA A 806 14.13 -38.79 20.26
CA ALA A 806 14.75 -37.96 21.29
C ALA A 806 13.98 -38.02 22.61
N LEU A 807 12.64 -37.95 22.58
CA LEU A 807 11.81 -38.09 23.76
C LEU A 807 11.87 -39.51 24.36
N ILE A 808 11.96 -40.57 23.54
CA ILE A 808 12.16 -41.95 24.03
C ILE A 808 13.55 -42.12 24.69
N THR A 809 14.57 -41.43 24.18
CA THR A 809 15.90 -41.40 24.81
C THR A 809 15.82 -40.77 26.20
N LEU A 810 15.10 -39.64 26.33
CA LEU A 810 14.90 -38.93 27.60
C LEU A 810 13.90 -39.63 28.55
N SER A 811 12.96 -40.43 28.04
CA SER A 811 12.04 -41.20 28.88
C SER A 811 12.73 -42.37 29.59
N SER A 812 13.90 -42.78 29.10
CA SER A 812 14.74 -43.85 29.64
C SER A 812 15.91 -43.33 30.49
N ASP A 813 15.96 -42.03 30.78
CA ASP A 813 17.07 -41.36 31.45
C ASP A 813 17.36 -41.92 32.86
N PRO A 814 18.61 -41.94 33.37
CA PRO A 814 18.87 -42.24 34.78
C PRO A 814 18.10 -41.33 35.76
N GLU A 815 17.88 -40.06 35.42
CA GLU A 815 17.22 -39.09 36.30
C GLU A 815 15.69 -39.04 36.12
N ILE A 816 14.95 -39.31 37.20
CA ILE A 816 13.47 -39.29 37.20
C ILE A 816 12.90 -37.92 36.80
N SER A 817 13.62 -36.84 37.13
CA SER A 817 13.27 -35.46 36.74
C SER A 817 13.24 -35.26 35.22
N VAL A 818 14.19 -35.87 34.51
CA VAL A 818 14.25 -35.85 33.04
C VAL A 818 13.11 -36.66 32.44
N ARG A 819 12.82 -37.85 32.99
CA ARG A 819 11.68 -38.69 32.56
C ARG A 819 10.36 -37.92 32.67
N ILE A 820 10.09 -37.32 33.84
CA ILE A 820 8.89 -36.50 34.09
C ILE A 820 8.76 -35.38 33.04
N ALA A 821 9.86 -34.68 32.73
CA ALA A 821 9.87 -33.57 31.78
C ALA A 821 9.52 -33.96 30.32
N THR A 822 9.54 -35.25 29.95
CA THR A 822 9.09 -35.72 28.63
C THR A 822 7.56 -35.81 28.48
N ILE A 823 6.84 -35.91 29.59
CA ILE A 823 5.40 -36.27 29.61
C ILE A 823 4.52 -35.22 28.94
N PRO A 824 4.71 -33.90 29.18
CA PRO A 824 3.95 -32.86 28.48
C PRO A 824 4.13 -32.93 26.95
N ALA A 825 5.37 -33.18 26.48
CA ALA A 825 5.68 -33.28 25.05
C ALA A 825 5.05 -34.53 24.41
N PHE A 826 5.07 -35.68 25.09
CA PHE A 826 4.31 -36.86 24.66
C PHE A 826 2.80 -36.58 24.61
N GLY A 827 2.26 -35.85 25.60
CA GLY A 827 0.88 -35.38 25.58
C GLY A 827 0.56 -34.52 24.36
N THR A 828 1.42 -33.56 24.03
CA THR A 828 1.27 -32.71 22.84
C THR A 828 1.29 -33.54 21.55
N ILE A 829 2.11 -34.59 21.45
CA ILE A 829 2.11 -35.50 20.28
C ILE A 829 0.77 -36.23 20.14
N MET A 830 0.16 -36.66 21.26
CA MET A 830 -1.17 -37.27 21.25
C MET A 830 -2.31 -36.29 20.95
N GLU A 831 -2.08 -34.99 21.16
CA GLU A 831 -2.99 -33.91 20.77
C GLU A 831 -2.90 -33.62 19.26
N THR A 832 -1.69 -33.43 18.70
CA THR A 832 -1.52 -32.85 17.36
C THR A 832 -1.23 -33.85 16.24
N VAL A 833 -0.39 -34.87 16.46
CA VAL A 833 0.06 -35.77 15.38
C VAL A 833 -1.02 -36.80 15.07
N THR A 834 -1.32 -37.03 13.80
CA THR A 834 -2.38 -37.94 13.31
C THR A 834 -1.88 -39.35 12.99
N GLN A 835 -0.58 -39.53 12.70
CA GLN A 835 0.03 -40.82 12.40
C GLN A 835 -0.19 -41.87 13.51
N ARG A 836 -0.88 -42.97 13.16
CA ARG A 836 -1.25 -44.06 14.09
C ARG A 836 -0.04 -44.75 14.71
N GLU A 837 1.05 -44.92 13.97
CA GLU A 837 2.27 -45.57 14.45
C GLU A 837 2.95 -44.72 15.54
N VAL A 838 3.05 -43.42 15.32
CA VAL A 838 3.53 -42.44 16.33
C VAL A 838 2.61 -42.43 17.55
N ARG A 839 1.28 -42.33 17.35
CA ARG A 839 0.29 -42.39 18.44
C ARG A 839 0.39 -43.68 19.25
N HIS A 840 0.61 -44.82 18.61
CA HIS A 840 0.74 -46.11 19.28
C HIS A 840 2.01 -46.19 20.12
N LEU A 841 3.15 -45.79 19.55
CA LEU A 841 4.44 -45.77 20.25
C LEU A 841 4.43 -44.82 21.45
N VAL A 842 3.82 -43.64 21.32
CA VAL A 842 3.67 -42.69 22.42
C VAL A 842 2.64 -43.18 23.46
N LYS A 843 1.52 -43.81 23.07
CA LYS A 843 0.58 -44.47 24.00
C LYS A 843 1.28 -45.57 24.81
N MET A 844 2.16 -46.37 24.20
CA MET A 844 2.98 -47.37 24.91
C MET A 844 3.97 -46.73 25.89
N GLN A 845 4.66 -45.65 25.49
CA GLN A 845 5.60 -44.97 26.39
C GLN A 845 4.88 -44.33 27.59
N LEU A 846 3.71 -43.71 27.38
CA LEU A 846 2.86 -43.20 28.45
C LEU A 846 2.31 -44.31 29.35
N ALA A 847 1.99 -45.49 28.81
CA ALA A 847 1.56 -46.65 29.60
C ALA A 847 2.69 -47.14 30.53
N SER A 848 3.94 -47.17 30.06
CA SER A 848 5.08 -47.61 30.89
C SER A 848 5.25 -46.76 32.17
N PHE A 849 4.95 -45.46 32.12
CA PHE A 849 4.97 -44.58 33.30
C PHE A 849 3.83 -44.86 34.31
N LEU A 850 2.78 -45.60 33.92
CA LEU A 850 1.58 -45.89 34.71
C LEU A 850 1.43 -47.35 35.14
N GLU A 851 2.29 -48.23 34.60
CA GLU A 851 2.27 -49.68 34.82
C GLU A 851 3.53 -50.21 35.52
N ASP A 852 4.70 -49.58 35.33
CA ASP A 852 5.95 -50.00 35.98
C ASP A 852 5.89 -49.79 37.52
N PRO A 853 6.12 -50.84 38.33
CA PRO A 853 6.18 -50.75 39.78
C PRO A 853 7.16 -49.70 40.33
N GLN A 854 8.24 -49.35 39.61
CA GLN A 854 9.21 -48.33 40.04
C GLN A 854 8.55 -46.94 40.25
N TYR A 855 7.42 -46.67 39.59
CA TYR A 855 6.79 -45.36 39.60
C TYR A 855 5.64 -45.18 40.60
N GLN A 856 5.20 -46.24 41.28
CA GLN A 856 3.96 -46.21 42.08
C GLN A 856 3.97 -45.18 43.24
N ASP A 857 5.13 -44.85 43.80
CA ASP A 857 5.30 -43.84 44.85
C ASP A 857 5.73 -42.45 44.32
N GLN A 858 5.89 -42.28 43.00
CA GLN A 858 6.47 -41.08 42.39
C GLN A 858 5.46 -39.95 42.22
N HIS A 859 5.15 -39.26 43.34
CA HIS A 859 4.23 -38.12 43.41
C HIS A 859 4.33 -37.16 42.21
N SER A 860 5.51 -36.62 41.93
CA SER A 860 5.72 -35.64 40.86
C SER A 860 5.45 -36.18 39.46
N LEU A 861 5.59 -37.48 39.23
CA LEU A 861 5.24 -38.14 37.97
C LEU A 861 3.72 -38.20 37.82
N HIS A 862 3.00 -38.60 38.86
CA HIS A 862 1.53 -38.63 38.86
C HIS A 862 0.93 -37.23 38.66
N THR A 863 1.44 -36.21 39.37
CA THR A 863 1.00 -34.82 39.18
C THR A 863 1.17 -34.36 37.72
N GLU A 864 2.31 -34.65 37.08
CA GLU A 864 2.58 -34.21 35.70
C GLU A 864 1.75 -34.98 34.66
N ILE A 865 1.49 -36.28 34.89
CA ILE A 865 0.58 -37.07 34.05
C ILE A 865 -0.84 -36.52 34.13
N ILE A 866 -1.34 -36.23 35.34
CA ILE A 866 -2.71 -35.72 35.54
C ILE A 866 -2.88 -34.35 34.87
N LYS A 867 -1.93 -33.42 35.06
CA LYS A 867 -1.89 -32.14 34.34
C LYS A 867 -1.91 -32.33 32.82
N THR A 868 -1.04 -33.20 32.31
CA THR A 868 -0.93 -33.47 30.88
C THR A 868 -2.25 -34.03 30.34
N PHE A 869 -2.84 -35.00 31.01
CA PHE A 869 -4.10 -35.65 30.63
C PHE A 869 -5.30 -34.70 30.71
N GLY A 870 -5.40 -33.85 31.74
CA GLY A 870 -6.42 -32.81 31.83
C GLY A 870 -6.31 -31.78 30.71
N ARG A 871 -5.09 -31.38 30.37
CA ARG A 871 -4.82 -30.42 29.29
C ARG A 871 -5.12 -30.97 27.89
N VAL A 872 -4.63 -32.17 27.56
CA VAL A 872 -4.72 -32.70 26.18
C VAL A 872 -5.96 -33.57 25.94
N GLY A 873 -6.53 -34.15 27.00
CA GLY A 873 -7.67 -35.07 26.92
C GLY A 873 -8.88 -34.53 26.16
N PRO A 874 -9.27 -33.24 26.29
CA PRO A 874 -10.37 -32.67 25.52
C PRO A 874 -10.13 -32.55 24.00
N ASN A 875 -8.86 -32.35 23.60
CA ASN A 875 -8.46 -32.08 22.20
C ASN A 875 -7.94 -33.32 21.46
N ALA A 876 -7.42 -34.31 22.19
CA ALA A 876 -6.82 -35.52 21.63
C ALA A 876 -7.85 -36.47 20.98
N GLU A 877 -7.36 -37.50 20.27
CA GLU A 877 -8.23 -38.50 19.63
C GLU A 877 -9.23 -39.10 20.64
N PRO A 878 -10.55 -39.13 20.34
CA PRO A 878 -11.55 -39.68 21.26
C PRO A 878 -11.21 -41.09 21.76
N ARG A 879 -10.64 -41.96 20.92
CA ARG A 879 -10.17 -43.30 21.33
C ARG A 879 -9.04 -43.25 22.37
N PHE A 880 -8.11 -42.30 22.27
CA PHE A 880 -7.06 -42.12 23.29
C PHE A 880 -7.65 -41.56 24.59
N ARG A 881 -8.55 -40.57 24.48
CA ARG A 881 -9.25 -40.03 25.65
C ARG A 881 -10.07 -41.12 26.38
N ASP A 882 -10.81 -41.92 25.62
CA ASP A 882 -11.82 -42.85 26.14
C ASP A 882 -11.22 -44.20 26.57
N GLU A 883 -10.33 -44.80 25.79
CA GLU A 883 -9.70 -46.09 26.11
C GLU A 883 -8.51 -45.97 27.08
N PHE A 884 -7.95 -44.77 27.26
CA PHE A 884 -6.68 -44.60 27.98
C PHE A 884 -6.70 -43.49 29.02
N VAL A 885 -7.02 -42.24 28.66
CA VAL A 885 -6.96 -41.11 29.61
C VAL A 885 -7.97 -41.28 30.76
N ILE A 886 -9.26 -41.42 30.45
CA ILE A 886 -10.33 -41.50 31.46
C ILE A 886 -10.16 -42.73 32.39
N PRO A 887 -9.86 -43.95 31.89
CA PRO A 887 -9.56 -45.10 32.75
C PRO A 887 -8.37 -44.89 33.69
N HIS A 888 -7.30 -44.23 33.24
CA HIS A 888 -6.13 -43.97 34.10
C HIS A 888 -6.37 -42.83 35.10
N LEU A 889 -7.15 -41.80 34.77
CA LEU A 889 -7.58 -40.79 35.74
C LEU A 889 -8.48 -41.39 36.83
N HIS A 890 -9.32 -42.39 36.51
CA HIS A 890 -10.06 -43.15 37.53
C HIS A 890 -9.11 -43.98 38.42
N LYS A 891 -8.16 -44.72 37.83
CA LYS A 891 -7.14 -45.48 38.56
C LYS A 891 -6.33 -44.58 39.53
N LEU A 892 -5.91 -43.40 39.07
CA LEU A 892 -5.13 -42.44 39.88
C LEU A 892 -5.96 -41.83 41.01
N ALA A 893 -7.25 -41.50 40.78
CA ALA A 893 -8.15 -41.07 41.85
C ALA A 893 -8.31 -42.16 42.93
N LEU A 894 -8.56 -43.42 42.53
CA LEU A 894 -8.70 -44.55 43.45
C LEU A 894 -7.44 -44.81 44.31
N VAL A 895 -6.25 -44.53 43.76
CA VAL A 895 -4.97 -44.58 44.50
C VAL A 895 -4.83 -43.36 45.43
N ASN A 896 -5.28 -42.18 45.02
CA ASN A 896 -5.19 -40.98 45.86
C ASN A 896 -6.05 -41.06 47.13
N ASN A 897 -7.22 -41.69 47.06
CA ASN A 897 -8.04 -42.01 48.24
C ASN A 897 -7.30 -42.88 49.29
N GLN A 898 -6.20 -43.53 48.92
CA GLN A 898 -5.35 -44.37 49.80
C GLN A 898 -4.09 -43.63 50.28
N GLN A 899 -3.87 -42.38 49.84
CA GLN A 899 -2.71 -41.57 50.23
C GLN A 899 -2.83 -41.15 51.70
N SER A 900 -1.80 -41.47 52.50
CA SER A 900 -1.76 -41.18 53.94
C SER A 900 -1.22 -39.78 54.29
N VAL A 901 -0.69 -39.05 53.30
CA VAL A 901 -0.16 -37.69 53.46
C VAL A 901 -1.14 -36.68 52.86
N ASP A 902 -1.94 -36.02 53.71
CA ASP A 902 -3.03 -35.12 53.29
C ASP A 902 -2.58 -34.00 52.33
N SER A 903 -1.37 -33.46 52.47
CA SER A 903 -0.85 -32.43 51.57
C SER A 903 -0.58 -32.95 50.15
N LYS A 904 -0.07 -34.18 50.02
CA LYS A 904 0.07 -34.87 48.72
C LYS A 904 -1.30 -35.22 48.14
N ARG A 905 -2.21 -35.69 49.01
CA ARG A 905 -3.57 -36.07 48.65
C ARG A 905 -4.36 -34.89 48.09
N LEU A 906 -4.28 -33.72 48.73
CA LEU A 906 -4.87 -32.47 48.24
C LEU A 906 -4.24 -31.99 46.93
N ASP A 907 -2.90 -32.06 46.79
CA ASP A 907 -2.21 -31.67 45.55
C ASP A 907 -2.69 -32.50 44.34
N ILE A 908 -2.72 -33.83 44.48
CA ILE A 908 -3.23 -34.73 43.42
C ILE A 908 -4.73 -34.52 43.19
N ALA A 909 -5.54 -34.38 44.25
CA ALA A 909 -6.98 -34.13 44.11
C ALA A 909 -7.28 -32.81 43.38
N THR A 910 -6.49 -31.76 43.60
CA THR A 910 -6.66 -30.46 42.92
C THR A 910 -6.43 -30.60 41.41
N HIS A 911 -5.35 -31.25 40.99
CA HIS A 911 -5.08 -31.48 39.57
C HIS A 911 -6.07 -32.47 38.93
N LEU A 912 -6.59 -33.45 39.70
CA LEU A 912 -7.69 -34.31 39.24
C LEU A 912 -8.97 -33.49 39.03
N PHE A 913 -9.30 -32.55 39.92
CA PHE A 913 -10.45 -31.67 39.78
C PHE A 913 -10.36 -30.81 38.50
N GLU A 914 -9.20 -30.24 38.20
CA GLU A 914 -8.95 -29.54 36.93
C GLU A 914 -9.17 -30.47 35.72
N ALA A 915 -8.61 -31.68 35.75
CA ALA A 915 -8.72 -32.65 34.66
C ALA A 915 -10.15 -33.14 34.42
N TYR A 916 -10.90 -33.49 35.48
CA TYR A 916 -12.31 -33.88 35.37
C TYR A 916 -13.20 -32.70 34.94
N SER A 917 -12.88 -31.47 35.36
CA SER A 917 -13.59 -30.26 34.91
C SER A 917 -13.40 -30.05 33.41
N ALA A 918 -12.16 -30.09 32.91
CA ALA A 918 -11.86 -29.96 31.49
C ALA A 918 -12.53 -31.06 30.64
N LEU A 919 -12.53 -32.30 31.13
CA LEU A 919 -13.17 -33.44 30.44
C LEU A 919 -14.70 -33.43 30.53
N SER A 920 -15.32 -32.73 31.49
CA SER A 920 -16.79 -32.72 31.65
C SER A 920 -17.54 -32.11 30.45
N CYS A 921 -16.87 -31.25 29.68
CA CYS A 921 -17.38 -30.66 28.44
C CYS A 921 -17.31 -31.62 27.23
N CYS A 922 -16.69 -32.79 27.37
CA CYS A 922 -16.53 -33.75 26.27
C CYS A 922 -17.78 -34.61 26.07
N PHE A 923 -18.01 -35.06 24.83
CA PHE A 923 -18.91 -36.19 24.58
C PHE A 923 -18.26 -37.48 25.09
N ILE A 924 -18.78 -38.01 26.20
CA ILE A 924 -18.39 -39.26 26.85
C ILE A 924 -19.50 -40.30 26.62
N SER A 925 -19.13 -41.54 26.30
CA SER A 925 -20.10 -42.63 26.10
C SER A 925 -20.74 -43.07 27.42
N GLU A 926 -21.93 -43.66 27.37
CA GLU A 926 -22.66 -44.05 28.58
C GLU A 926 -21.94 -45.14 29.38
N ASP A 927 -21.39 -46.15 28.69
CA ASP A 927 -20.53 -47.17 29.30
C ASP A 927 -19.33 -46.56 30.03
N LEU A 928 -18.59 -45.65 29.38
CA LEU A 928 -17.43 -45.00 30.00
C LEU A 928 -17.84 -44.05 31.14
N MET A 929 -19.00 -43.41 31.04
CA MET A 929 -19.58 -42.57 32.09
C MET A 929 -19.84 -43.39 33.35
N VAL A 930 -20.45 -44.57 33.21
CA VAL A 930 -20.79 -45.47 34.32
C VAL A 930 -19.55 -46.20 34.86
N ASN A 931 -18.68 -46.72 34.00
CA ASN A 931 -17.56 -47.59 34.38
C ASN A 931 -16.32 -46.83 34.90
N HIS A 932 -16.10 -45.58 34.45
CA HIS A 932 -14.89 -44.83 34.81
C HIS A 932 -15.12 -43.37 35.25
N PHE A 933 -15.94 -42.59 34.53
CA PHE A 933 -16.03 -41.15 34.79
C PHE A 933 -16.77 -40.83 36.10
N LEU A 934 -17.97 -41.38 36.31
CA LEU A 934 -18.73 -41.23 37.57
C LEU A 934 -18.02 -41.86 38.78
N PRO A 935 -17.43 -43.08 38.69
CA PRO A 935 -16.57 -43.63 39.74
C PRO A 935 -15.38 -42.73 40.10
N GLY A 936 -14.70 -42.17 39.09
CA GLY A 936 -13.58 -41.22 39.27
C GLY A 936 -13.99 -39.94 40.00
N LEU A 937 -15.09 -39.31 39.57
CA LEU A 937 -15.69 -38.16 40.26
C LEU A 937 -16.08 -38.49 41.71
N LYS A 938 -16.60 -39.69 41.97
CA LYS A 938 -17.01 -40.14 43.31
C LYS A 938 -15.80 -40.42 44.22
N CYS A 939 -14.70 -40.94 43.69
CA CYS A 939 -13.43 -41.04 44.42
C CYS A 939 -12.92 -39.64 44.80
N LEU A 940 -12.83 -38.74 43.82
CA LEU A 940 -12.36 -37.37 44.00
C LEU A 940 -13.24 -36.55 44.98
N ARG A 941 -14.56 -36.78 45.01
CA ARG A 941 -15.43 -36.14 46.00
C ARG A 941 -15.10 -36.55 47.44
N ILE A 942 -14.72 -37.82 47.68
CA ILE A 942 -14.31 -38.29 49.02
C ILE A 942 -13.01 -37.62 49.47
N ASP A 943 -12.11 -37.26 48.55
CA ASP A 943 -10.95 -36.42 48.87
C ASP A 943 -11.37 -34.99 49.21
N MET A 944 -12.20 -34.36 48.37
CA MET A 944 -12.61 -32.95 48.56
C MET A 944 -13.56 -32.74 49.76
N GLU A 945 -14.40 -33.72 50.13
CA GLU A 945 -15.25 -33.67 51.33
C GLU A 945 -14.43 -33.49 52.62
N HIS A 946 -13.19 -34.00 52.64
CA HIS A 946 -12.26 -33.85 53.77
C HIS A 946 -11.25 -32.72 53.60
N LEU A 947 -10.90 -32.34 52.37
CA LEU A 947 -9.75 -31.47 52.09
C LEU A 947 -10.13 -30.09 51.48
N SER A 948 -11.28 -29.96 50.80
CA SER A 948 -11.74 -28.69 50.22
C SER A 948 -13.26 -28.66 49.97
N PRO A 949 -14.07 -28.21 50.97
CA PRO A 949 -15.53 -28.21 50.87
C PRO A 949 -16.11 -27.37 49.72
N GLU A 950 -15.40 -26.35 49.23
CA GLU A 950 -15.84 -25.54 48.09
C GLU A 950 -15.84 -26.35 46.78
N HIS A 951 -14.83 -27.21 46.59
CA HIS A 951 -14.74 -28.11 45.43
C HIS A 951 -15.69 -29.30 45.54
N GLU A 952 -16.01 -29.76 46.76
CA GLU A 952 -17.04 -30.80 46.99
C GLU A 952 -18.38 -30.40 46.38
N VAL A 953 -18.85 -29.18 46.64
CA VAL A 953 -20.15 -28.69 46.15
C VAL A 953 -20.22 -28.70 44.62
N ILE A 954 -19.12 -28.32 43.96
CA ILE A 954 -19.00 -28.35 42.49
C ILE A 954 -19.05 -29.79 41.98
N LEU A 955 -18.26 -30.70 42.57
CA LEU A 955 -18.25 -32.12 42.23
C LEU A 955 -19.61 -32.80 42.45
N SER A 956 -20.29 -32.49 43.55
CA SER A 956 -21.66 -32.95 43.81
C SER A 956 -22.71 -32.34 42.88
N SER A 957 -22.41 -31.28 42.14
CA SER A 957 -23.21 -30.81 41.01
C SER A 957 -22.86 -31.57 39.72
N MET A 958 -21.57 -31.71 39.39
CA MET A 958 -21.09 -32.45 38.21
C MET A 958 -21.55 -33.92 38.21
N ILE A 959 -21.51 -34.58 39.37
CA ILE A 959 -21.99 -35.96 39.55
C ILE A 959 -23.48 -36.05 39.22
N LYS A 960 -24.32 -35.15 39.75
CA LYS A 960 -25.77 -35.14 39.47
C LYS A 960 -26.07 -34.87 38.00
N GLU A 961 -25.34 -33.97 37.36
CA GLU A 961 -25.49 -33.71 35.93
C GLU A 961 -25.10 -34.93 35.09
N CYS A 962 -24.03 -35.64 35.46
CA CYS A 962 -23.60 -36.86 34.79
C CYS A 962 -24.57 -38.03 35.04
N GLU A 963 -25.13 -38.17 36.25
CA GLU A 963 -26.18 -39.15 36.56
C GLU A 963 -27.45 -38.85 35.74
N GLN A 964 -27.90 -37.59 35.69
CA GLN A 964 -29.01 -37.16 34.83
C GLN A 964 -28.75 -37.39 33.33
N LYS A 965 -27.51 -37.28 32.85
CA LYS A 965 -27.15 -37.58 31.44
C LYS A 965 -27.29 -39.08 31.10
N VAL A 966 -27.19 -39.96 32.09
CA VAL A 966 -27.44 -41.42 31.95
C VAL A 966 -28.94 -41.71 32.07
N GLU A 967 -29.61 -41.18 33.10
CA GLU A 967 -31.05 -41.37 33.33
C GLU A 967 -31.93 -40.84 32.18
N ASN A 968 -31.60 -39.68 31.60
CA ASN A 968 -32.41 -39.12 30.50
C ASN A 968 -32.25 -39.88 29.16
N LYS A 969 -31.18 -40.65 28.97
CA LYS A 969 -31.00 -41.48 27.76
C LYS A 969 -31.71 -42.82 27.84
N THR A 970 -31.64 -43.47 29.00
CA THR A 970 -32.36 -44.73 29.27
C THR A 970 -33.90 -44.58 29.25
N VAL A 971 -34.42 -43.35 29.23
CA VAL A 971 -35.84 -43.03 29.01
C VAL A 971 -36.18 -42.74 27.52
N GLN A 972 -35.18 -42.57 26.64
CA GLN A 972 -35.38 -42.27 25.21
C GLN A 972 -35.21 -43.47 24.26
N GLU A 973 -34.76 -44.63 24.74
CA GLU A 973 -34.87 -45.87 23.95
C GLU A 973 -36.33 -46.37 23.94
N PRO A 974 -36.99 -46.48 22.78
CA PRO A 974 -38.28 -47.17 22.70
C PRO A 974 -38.08 -48.67 22.91
N GLN A 975 -38.88 -49.27 23.78
CA GLN A 975 -39.03 -50.73 23.82
C GLN A 975 -39.59 -51.20 22.47
N GLY A 976 -38.96 -52.23 21.88
CA GLY A 976 -39.25 -52.73 20.53
C GLY A 976 -40.51 -53.59 20.39
#